data_AF-A0AAD9CW89-F1
#
_entry.id   AF-A0AAD9CW89-F1
#
_cell.length_a   1.000
_cell.length_b   1.000
_cell.length_c   1.000
_cell.angle_alpha   90.00
_cell.angle_beta   90.00
_cell.angle_gamma   90.00
#
_symmetry.space_group_name_H-M   'P 1'
#
loop_
_entity.id
_entity.type
_entity.pdbx_description
1 polymer ?
#
loop_
_entity_poly.entity_id
_entity_poly.type
_entity_poly.pdbx_seq_one_letter_code
_entity_poly.pdbx_strand_id
1 'polypeptide(L)'
;MRSSSANRLNLAPENDSFTSSFNPTLPTSPRSRRSRSPRSHTGNPAPARVTHRIPHVLRSLFTPRVLSPLLLWSLLVYLVHNFLIPLPVPGLSLKSAKPAADEYFLSTSFPPPPSRRGDDSLDSVDPRYRPHRPLDPPEAPFPRLRPTRFLPPRCMEQWFADGETTCGSIELGPEEQLDATWLWVNGTDPRWRESLIEARNKAGVYSPEHHFREQNELVYSMRSVLNALPDKIKTFHLIVADFAFRVPEDLNLLPEQVIEKLRASGSQQVEQELEKEWRVAQTPTWLDFSKREGHPTLRYASHSEIFHLPTYDRDGQTMELGEHEWREQQWREKALPSFNSMSIESRVGWLHGLTDVTLSLNDDFFLLKPHAVSDFHSPLYGSVIRFDPGFNSQVKPKLDKNLFNEAGENGGLYHANWLLSQRFPKRLRPYFAHVPKVITRGLHHEASLMFAEAIATSSSRRFREMTVGHGDVQMQWLLSSLRVERWREALLWTYVVANMGTRQGYWGDHARDEIRDMFGLTSTDDDVIQIEVHKGERWTLEPGRLRRIFEQAGWEPPKATEFLFSSMDGHMPPLLRPGTSPSVNNKCLLDLDRCFGSFWSRAENTTSADMFTRLTFQYPDCGDCMIMALVTASGPLGLSAFLPPKGTIVTSPPPDGPLPRYLPPPHLPLTPTWHEADFSLHSVLSTTSLPEEQVDMREYTMKLLSRYQYLSGQSTHHFHMLRTADQAIKVFRMINSNPSVSILGLNDDIESGYDQVVRTMNDWFESRWPEKAPWER
;
A
#
# COMPACT_ATOMS: atom_id res chain seq x y z
N MET A 1 -51.30 -19.78 30.02
CA MET A 1 -52.62 -20.06 29.40
C MET A 1 -52.39 -20.75 28.06
N ARG A 2 -53.32 -21.67 27.72
CA ARG A 2 -53.70 -22.27 26.43
C ARG A 2 -53.19 -21.62 25.12
N SER A 3 -53.06 -22.31 23.97
CA SER A 3 -52.88 -23.75 23.61
C SER A 3 -52.89 -23.93 22.08
N SER A 4 -52.09 -24.86 21.54
CA SER A 4 -52.26 -25.52 20.20
C SER A 4 -52.17 -24.61 18.95
N SER A 5 -51.95 -25.09 17.72
CA SER A 5 -51.92 -26.47 17.17
C SER A 5 -50.94 -26.57 15.97
N ALA A 6 -50.38 -27.77 15.74
CA ALA A 6 -49.60 -28.07 14.53
C ALA A 6 -50.51 -28.42 13.34
N ASN A 7 -49.97 -28.35 12.11
CA ASN A 7 -50.31 -29.31 11.07
C ASN A 7 -49.19 -29.48 10.03
N ARG A 8 -48.99 -30.73 9.58
CA ARG A 8 -48.09 -31.10 8.47
C ARG A 8 -48.90 -31.19 7.17
N LEU A 9 -48.24 -31.06 6.02
CA LEU A 9 -48.47 -31.97 4.89
C LEU A 9 -47.28 -31.93 3.91
N ASN A 10 -46.96 -33.10 3.35
CA ASN A 10 -45.82 -33.34 2.46
C ASN A 10 -46.09 -32.87 1.03
N LEU A 11 -45.02 -32.70 0.23
CA LEU A 11 -44.82 -33.49 -1.01
C LEU A 11 -43.39 -33.28 -1.57
N ALA A 12 -42.62 -34.37 -1.62
CA ALA A 12 -41.49 -34.55 -2.55
C ALA A 12 -42.01 -35.21 -3.85
N PRO A 13 -41.22 -35.31 -4.93
CA PRO A 13 -40.15 -36.34 -5.05
C PRO A 13 -38.76 -35.70 -5.37
N GLU A 14 -37.60 -36.30 -5.08
CA GLU A 14 -37.00 -37.54 -5.62
C GLU A 14 -36.90 -37.51 -7.17
N ASN A 15 -35.85 -37.96 -7.88
CA ASN A 15 -34.52 -38.49 -7.55
C ASN A 15 -33.61 -38.34 -8.82
N ASP A 16 -32.34 -38.79 -8.96
CA ASP A 16 -31.54 -39.74 -8.17
C ASP A 16 -30.01 -39.45 -8.21
N SER A 17 -29.31 -40.30 -7.47
CA SER A 17 -27.88 -40.59 -7.21
C SER A 17 -26.87 -40.78 -8.37
N PHE A 18 -25.57 -40.70 -8.04
CA PHE A 18 -24.73 -41.92 -7.84
C PHE A 18 -23.41 -41.63 -7.11
N THR A 19 -22.94 -42.62 -6.34
CA THR A 19 -21.77 -42.57 -5.43
C THR A 19 -20.54 -43.31 -5.98
N SER A 20 -19.33 -42.91 -5.58
CA SER A 20 -18.30 -43.89 -5.18
C SER A 20 -17.18 -43.31 -4.31
N SER A 21 -17.05 -43.84 -3.09
CA SER A 21 -15.85 -43.79 -2.25
C SER A 21 -14.68 -44.59 -2.85
N PHE A 22 -13.42 -44.30 -2.52
CA PHE A 22 -12.42 -45.32 -2.13
C PHE A 22 -11.13 -44.74 -1.52
N ASN A 23 -10.67 -45.40 -0.45
CA ASN A 23 -9.37 -45.42 0.22
C ASN A 23 -9.33 -46.83 0.91
N PRO A 24 -8.20 -47.45 1.36
CA PRO A 24 -6.93 -46.83 1.77
C PRO A 24 -5.64 -47.67 1.51
N THR A 25 -4.55 -47.30 2.23
CA THR A 25 -3.43 -48.11 2.76
C THR A 25 -2.11 -48.40 1.98
N LEU A 26 -1.02 -48.25 2.76
CA LEU A 26 0.42 -48.55 2.62
C LEU A 26 0.71 -50.09 2.75
N PRO A 27 1.96 -50.66 2.78
CA PRO A 27 3.29 -50.04 3.01
C PRO A 27 4.52 -50.61 2.22
N THR A 28 5.71 -50.13 2.61
CA THR A 28 7.07 -50.76 2.60
C THR A 28 8.19 -50.14 1.73
N SER A 29 9.39 -50.14 2.31
CA SER A 29 10.71 -49.72 1.79
C SER A 29 11.60 -50.99 1.63
N PRO A 30 12.96 -51.02 1.44
CA PRO A 30 13.98 -49.96 1.60
C PRO A 30 15.18 -49.95 0.59
N ARG A 31 16.19 -49.09 0.86
CA ARG A 31 17.63 -49.18 0.46
C ARG A 31 17.99 -48.94 -1.04
N SER A 32 19.17 -48.42 -1.43
CA SER A 32 20.27 -47.75 -0.70
C SER A 32 21.30 -47.06 -1.64
N ARG A 33 22.19 -46.22 -1.07
CA ARG A 33 23.57 -45.86 -1.53
C ARG A 33 23.69 -44.98 -2.81
N ARG A 34 24.31 -43.78 -2.70
CA ARG A 34 25.76 -43.48 -2.89
C ARG A 34 26.28 -43.97 -4.27
N SER A 35 26.83 -43.15 -5.16
CA SER A 35 27.94 -42.20 -4.91
C SER A 35 28.34 -41.34 -6.13
N ARG A 36 29.06 -40.24 -5.86
CA ARG A 36 30.19 -39.66 -6.66
C ARG A 36 29.96 -39.19 -8.11
N SER A 37 30.00 -37.86 -8.27
CA SER A 37 30.71 -37.12 -9.33
C SER A 37 32.21 -37.52 -9.41
N PRO A 38 32.97 -37.32 -10.53
CA PRO A 38 33.07 -36.01 -11.21
C PRO A 38 33.32 -36.01 -12.75
N ARG A 39 33.41 -34.78 -13.29
CA ARG A 39 34.31 -34.24 -14.36
C ARG A 39 35.07 -35.25 -15.26
N SER A 40 35.30 -35.01 -16.55
CA SER A 40 35.02 -33.91 -17.50
C SER A 40 35.63 -34.28 -18.86
N HIS A 41 35.10 -33.81 -20.00
CA HIS A 41 35.84 -33.20 -21.12
C HIS A 41 35.07 -33.17 -22.48
N THR A 42 34.93 -31.96 -23.01
CA THR A 42 35.07 -31.54 -24.42
C THR A 42 34.75 -32.51 -25.57
N GLY A 43 33.78 -32.14 -26.39
CA GLY A 43 33.63 -32.65 -27.77
C GLY A 43 32.36 -32.16 -28.47
N ASN A 44 32.45 -31.11 -29.30
CA ASN A 44 31.39 -30.74 -30.24
C ASN A 44 31.50 -31.58 -31.52
N PRO A 45 30.38 -32.15 -32.02
CA PRO A 45 30.22 -32.41 -33.45
C PRO A 45 28.98 -31.73 -34.05
N ALA A 46 28.98 -31.60 -35.38
CA ALA A 46 28.03 -30.84 -36.20
C ALA A 46 26.63 -31.50 -36.32
N PRO A 47 25.59 -30.80 -36.84
CA PRO A 47 24.20 -31.19 -36.66
C PRO A 47 23.74 -32.32 -37.60
N ALA A 48 23.07 -33.32 -37.03
CA ALA A 48 22.39 -34.38 -37.79
C ALA A 48 20.92 -34.00 -38.11
N ARG A 49 20.50 -34.19 -39.37
CA ARG A 49 19.10 -34.08 -39.78
C ARG A 49 18.25 -35.18 -39.14
N VAL A 50 17.29 -34.81 -38.30
CA VAL A 50 16.26 -35.74 -37.79
C VAL A 50 15.00 -35.64 -38.65
N THR A 51 14.53 -36.78 -39.19
CA THR A 51 13.24 -36.88 -39.87
C THR A 51 12.21 -37.50 -38.92
N HIS A 52 11.21 -36.72 -38.50
CA HIS A 52 10.15 -37.23 -37.63
C HIS A 52 9.16 -38.10 -38.42
N ARG A 53 9.14 -39.41 -38.14
CA ARG A 53 8.02 -40.29 -38.52
C ARG A 53 6.92 -40.20 -37.46
N ILE A 54 5.71 -39.79 -37.87
CA ILE A 54 4.52 -39.76 -37.02
C ILE A 54 4.05 -41.22 -36.76
N PRO A 55 3.72 -41.62 -35.51
CA PRO A 55 3.29 -42.97 -35.20
C PRO A 55 1.96 -43.34 -35.86
N HIS A 56 1.84 -44.61 -36.28
CA HIS A 56 0.73 -45.10 -37.12
C HIS A 56 -0.68 -44.95 -36.52
N VAL A 57 -0.80 -44.80 -35.20
CA VAL A 57 -2.09 -44.67 -34.48
C VAL A 57 -2.82 -43.36 -34.81
N LEU A 58 -2.11 -42.28 -35.15
CA LEU A 58 -2.72 -40.99 -35.48
C LEU A 58 -3.35 -40.94 -36.89
N ARG A 59 -2.97 -41.83 -37.81
CA ARG A 59 -3.42 -41.78 -39.21
C ARG A 59 -4.91 -42.10 -39.42
N SER A 60 -5.57 -42.80 -38.50
CA SER A 60 -7.00 -43.14 -38.61
C SER A 60 -7.92 -41.95 -38.35
N LEU A 61 -7.47 -40.97 -37.55
CA LEU A 61 -8.24 -39.76 -37.20
C LEU A 61 -8.30 -38.73 -38.34
N PHE A 62 -7.32 -38.74 -39.25
CA PHE A 62 -7.26 -37.85 -40.41
C PHE A 62 -7.93 -38.42 -41.66
N THR A 63 -9.00 -39.21 -41.50
CA THR A 63 -9.81 -39.67 -42.64
C THR A 63 -10.87 -38.62 -43.02
N PRO A 64 -11.22 -38.45 -44.31
CA PRO A 64 -12.23 -37.48 -44.74
C PRO A 64 -13.58 -37.65 -44.04
N ARG A 65 -13.94 -38.90 -43.70
CA ARG A 65 -15.19 -39.25 -43.00
C ARG A 65 -15.27 -38.71 -41.56
N VAL A 66 -14.14 -38.43 -40.91
CA VAL A 66 -14.08 -37.84 -39.55
C VAL A 66 -13.92 -36.32 -39.63
N LEU A 67 -13.05 -35.84 -40.53
CA LEU A 67 -12.75 -34.40 -40.65
C LEU A 67 -13.90 -33.59 -41.26
N SER A 68 -14.62 -34.13 -42.26
CA SER A 68 -15.69 -33.39 -42.94
C SER A 68 -16.86 -32.99 -42.01
N PRO A 69 -17.43 -33.89 -41.18
CA PRO A 69 -18.49 -33.48 -40.25
C PRO A 69 -17.98 -32.51 -39.19
N LEU A 70 -16.74 -32.65 -38.68
CA LEU A 70 -16.15 -31.69 -37.73
C LEU A 70 -16.01 -30.30 -38.35
N LEU A 71 -15.48 -30.19 -39.58
CA LEU A 71 -15.35 -28.91 -40.29
C LEU A 71 -16.70 -28.26 -40.56
N LEU A 72 -17.71 -29.04 -40.97
CA LEU A 72 -19.08 -28.54 -41.16
C LEU A 72 -19.71 -28.04 -39.86
N TRP A 73 -19.49 -28.75 -38.74
CA TRP A 73 -19.96 -28.32 -37.42
C TRP A 73 -19.26 -27.04 -36.95
N SER A 74 -17.94 -26.94 -37.12
CA SER A 74 -17.16 -25.74 -36.80
C SER A 74 -17.61 -24.53 -37.63
N LEU A 75 -17.87 -24.72 -38.94
CA LEU A 75 -18.37 -23.67 -39.82
C LEU A 75 -19.78 -23.22 -39.43
N LEU A 76 -20.67 -24.16 -39.06
CA LEU A 76 -22.02 -23.85 -38.60
C LEU A 76 -21.99 -23.03 -37.30
N VAL A 77 -21.19 -23.43 -36.31
CA VAL A 77 -21.01 -22.68 -35.05
C VAL A 77 -20.44 -21.29 -35.30
N TYR A 78 -19.46 -21.17 -36.20
CA TYR A 78 -18.90 -19.88 -36.61
C TYR A 78 -19.94 -18.96 -37.24
N LEU A 79 -20.78 -19.48 -38.13
CA LEU A 79 -21.84 -18.68 -38.78
C LEU A 79 -22.93 -18.26 -37.79
N VAL A 80 -23.34 -19.15 -36.88
CA VAL A 80 -24.33 -18.82 -35.83
C VAL A 80 -23.76 -17.76 -34.86
N HIS A 81 -22.51 -17.92 -34.42
CA HIS A 81 -21.87 -16.97 -33.50
C HIS A 81 -21.74 -15.56 -34.08
N ASN A 82 -21.36 -15.44 -35.36
CA ASN A 82 -21.10 -14.14 -35.99
C ASN A 82 -22.33 -13.46 -36.60
N PHE A 83 -23.35 -14.21 -37.04
CA PHE A 83 -24.47 -13.64 -37.81
C PHE A 83 -25.85 -13.81 -37.16
N LEU A 84 -25.98 -14.54 -36.04
CA LEU A 84 -27.28 -14.76 -35.38
C LEU A 84 -27.24 -14.46 -33.88
N ILE A 85 -26.43 -15.18 -33.09
CA ILE A 85 -26.38 -15.05 -31.63
C ILE A 85 -24.95 -15.31 -31.14
N PRO A 86 -24.29 -14.39 -30.39
CA PRO A 86 -22.94 -14.60 -29.89
C PRO A 86 -22.89 -15.70 -28.82
N LEU A 87 -22.50 -16.91 -29.23
CA LEU A 87 -22.30 -18.07 -28.36
C LEU A 87 -21.04 -17.90 -27.47
N PRO A 88 -21.04 -18.38 -26.21
CA PRO A 88 -19.91 -18.24 -25.27
C PRO A 88 -18.81 -19.28 -25.55
N VAL A 89 -18.20 -19.24 -26.74
CA VAL A 89 -17.17 -20.20 -27.19
C VAL A 89 -15.77 -19.59 -27.03
N PRO A 90 -14.88 -20.16 -26.20
CA PRO A 90 -13.52 -19.64 -26.06
C PRO A 90 -12.72 -19.80 -27.36
N GLY A 91 -12.25 -18.69 -27.94
CA GLY A 91 -11.19 -18.69 -28.96
C GLY A 91 -11.61 -18.61 -30.44
N LEU A 92 -12.89 -18.37 -30.76
CA LEU A 92 -13.34 -18.17 -32.16
C LEU A 92 -13.60 -16.70 -32.57
N SER A 93 -13.36 -15.74 -31.68
CA SER A 93 -13.17 -14.35 -32.10
C SER A 93 -11.88 -14.27 -32.92
N LEU A 94 -12.01 -14.08 -34.24
CA LEU A 94 -10.93 -13.44 -35.00
C LEU A 94 -10.57 -12.17 -34.25
N LYS A 95 -9.28 -11.97 -33.98
CA LYS A 95 -8.77 -10.77 -33.32
C LYS A 95 -9.47 -9.57 -33.95
N SER A 96 -10.34 -8.89 -33.21
CA SER A 96 -10.66 -7.52 -33.60
C SER A 96 -9.31 -6.82 -33.74
N ALA A 97 -9.15 -6.01 -34.77
CA ALA A 97 -8.02 -5.10 -34.79
C ALA A 97 -8.02 -4.40 -33.42
N LYS A 98 -6.87 -4.37 -32.73
CA LYS A 98 -6.73 -3.38 -31.67
C LYS A 98 -7.02 -2.04 -32.35
N PRO A 99 -7.95 -1.22 -31.83
CA PRO A 99 -8.24 0.06 -32.45
C PRO A 99 -6.92 0.80 -32.72
N ALA A 100 -6.84 1.45 -33.87
CA ALA A 100 -5.61 2.12 -34.27
C ALA A 100 -5.38 3.34 -33.34
N ALA A 101 -4.13 3.80 -33.22
CA ALA A 101 -3.78 4.81 -32.21
C ALA A 101 -4.55 6.15 -32.41
N ASP A 102 -4.97 6.40 -33.65
CA ASP A 102 -5.81 7.51 -34.12
C ASP A 102 -7.31 7.36 -33.81
N GLU A 103 -7.79 6.18 -33.40
CA GLU A 103 -9.17 5.96 -32.94
C GLU A 103 -9.35 6.27 -31.44
N TYR A 104 -8.27 6.58 -30.70
CA TYR A 104 -8.36 6.94 -29.28
C TYR A 104 -8.47 8.45 -29.08
N PHE A 105 -9.64 8.86 -28.59
CA PHE A 105 -9.93 10.23 -28.17
C PHE A 105 -8.99 10.68 -27.05
N LEU A 106 -7.94 11.42 -27.41
CA LEU A 106 -7.39 12.51 -26.62
C LEU A 106 -7.86 13.81 -27.28
N SER A 107 -8.24 14.82 -26.49
CA SER A 107 -8.38 16.17 -27.04
C SER A 107 -7.04 16.56 -27.70
N THR A 108 -7.07 16.91 -28.99
CA THR A 108 -5.87 17.34 -29.72
C THR A 108 -5.47 18.78 -29.36
N SER A 109 -6.34 19.50 -28.65
CA SER A 109 -6.08 20.82 -28.09
C SER A 109 -5.93 20.74 -26.57
N PHE A 110 -4.73 21.05 -26.08
CA PHE A 110 -4.54 21.47 -24.69
C PHE A 110 -5.42 22.72 -24.44
N PRO A 111 -6.12 22.83 -23.31
CA PRO A 111 -6.99 23.98 -23.03
C PRO A 111 -6.30 25.33 -23.29
N PRO A 112 -6.92 26.26 -24.05
CA PRO A 112 -6.30 27.55 -24.33
C PRO A 112 -6.10 28.33 -23.01
N PRO A 113 -4.99 29.09 -22.88
CA PRO A 113 -4.81 29.96 -21.73
C PRO A 113 -5.98 30.97 -21.66
N PRO A 114 -6.58 31.20 -20.48
CA PRO A 114 -7.73 32.09 -20.36
C PRO A 114 -7.37 33.53 -20.74
N SER A 115 -8.30 34.24 -21.36
CA SER A 115 -8.09 35.56 -21.96
C SER A 115 -8.03 36.70 -20.94
N ARG A 116 -6.96 36.76 -20.13
CA ARG A 116 -6.66 37.89 -19.24
C ARG A 116 -5.19 38.33 -19.31
N ARG A 117 -4.95 39.62 -19.10
CA ARG A 117 -3.63 40.24 -18.94
C ARG A 117 -3.40 40.57 -17.47
N GLY A 118 -2.22 40.23 -16.96
CA GLY A 118 -1.77 40.56 -15.60
C GLY A 118 -2.25 39.56 -14.56
N ASP A 119 -1.27 38.88 -13.93
CA ASP A 119 -1.27 38.26 -12.58
C ASP A 119 -0.51 36.92 -12.54
N ASP A 120 -0.51 36.12 -13.62
CA ASP A 120 0.35 34.91 -13.75
C ASP A 120 1.85 35.23 -13.98
N SER A 121 2.16 36.48 -14.35
CA SER A 121 3.45 36.92 -14.90
C SER A 121 4.62 36.99 -13.91
N LEU A 122 4.47 36.46 -12.70
CA LEU A 122 5.55 36.44 -11.70
C LEU A 122 6.68 35.48 -12.11
N ASP A 123 6.33 34.28 -12.63
CA ASP A 123 7.31 33.25 -13.00
C ASP A 123 7.13 32.65 -14.42
N SER A 124 5.99 32.86 -15.12
CA SER A 124 5.85 32.41 -16.51
C SER A 124 4.93 33.25 -17.40
N VAL A 125 5.16 33.16 -18.72
CA VAL A 125 4.40 33.81 -19.80
C VAL A 125 3.24 32.95 -20.31
N ASP A 126 3.37 31.62 -20.28
CA ASP A 126 2.31 30.67 -20.70
C ASP A 126 1.80 29.92 -19.46
N PRO A 127 0.56 30.13 -18.98
CA PRO A 127 0.06 29.54 -17.75
C PRO A 127 -0.13 28.02 -17.81
N ARG A 128 0.19 27.37 -18.94
CA ARG A 128 0.18 25.91 -19.11
C ARG A 128 1.50 25.25 -18.67
N TYR A 129 2.57 26.04 -18.60
CA TYR A 129 3.93 25.58 -18.34
C TYR A 129 4.57 26.48 -17.28
N ARG A 130 5.21 25.90 -16.26
CA ARG A 130 5.96 26.68 -15.26
C ARG A 130 7.44 26.30 -15.28
N PRO A 131 8.33 27.17 -15.80
CA PRO A 131 9.76 27.07 -15.52
C PRO A 131 10.03 27.22 -14.02
N HIS A 132 10.84 26.33 -13.47
CA HIS A 132 11.34 26.44 -12.09
C HIS A 132 12.69 25.75 -11.93
N ARG A 133 13.45 26.15 -10.93
CA ARG A 133 14.46 25.28 -10.32
C ARG A 133 13.73 24.34 -9.33
N PRO A 134 13.80 23.01 -9.48
CA PRO A 134 13.28 22.08 -8.47
C PRO A 134 13.91 22.34 -7.11
N LEU A 135 13.20 22.01 -6.03
CA LEU A 135 13.83 22.04 -4.70
C LEU A 135 14.94 20.99 -4.62
N ASP A 136 16.03 21.36 -3.94
CA ASP A 136 17.10 20.44 -3.61
C ASP A 136 16.56 19.27 -2.75
N PRO A 137 17.17 18.08 -2.81
CA PRO A 137 16.79 16.95 -1.95
C PRO A 137 16.81 17.37 -0.47
N PRO A 138 15.90 16.83 0.37
CA PRO A 138 15.96 17.07 1.80
C PRO A 138 17.34 16.68 2.35
N GLU A 139 17.90 17.54 3.20
CA GLU A 139 19.26 17.39 3.74
C GLU A 139 19.61 15.95 4.13
N ALA A 140 20.79 15.48 3.71
CA ALA A 140 21.31 14.20 4.15
C ALA A 140 21.41 14.13 5.71
N PRO A 141 21.00 13.01 6.33
CA PRO A 141 20.45 11.83 5.68
C PRO A 141 18.98 12.00 5.30
N PHE A 142 18.53 11.35 4.23
CA PHE A 142 17.12 11.22 3.88
C PHE A 142 16.87 9.88 3.14
N PRO A 143 15.76 9.15 3.40
CA PRO A 143 14.61 9.52 4.23
C PRO A 143 14.91 9.43 5.73
N ARG A 144 14.56 10.46 6.49
CA ARG A 144 14.68 10.44 7.97
C ARG A 144 13.47 9.76 8.56
N LEU A 145 13.64 8.72 9.37
CA LEU A 145 12.53 8.21 10.19
C LEU A 145 12.06 9.32 11.14
N ARG A 146 10.76 9.59 11.13
CA ARG A 146 10.13 10.61 11.99
C ARG A 146 9.25 9.93 13.05
N PRO A 147 9.16 10.48 14.27
CA PRO A 147 8.13 10.07 15.22
C PRO A 147 6.75 10.39 14.62
N THR A 148 5.76 9.56 14.94
CA THR A 148 4.35 9.94 14.75
C THR A 148 3.90 10.77 15.96
N ARG A 149 2.67 11.32 15.95
CA ARG A 149 2.14 12.05 17.11
C ARG A 149 1.92 11.08 18.28
N PHE A 150 2.83 11.12 19.25
CA PHE A 150 2.68 10.38 20.50
C PHE A 150 1.69 11.06 21.44
N LEU A 151 0.88 10.26 22.14
CA LEU A 151 0.08 10.71 23.27
C LEU A 151 1.01 11.15 24.43
N PRO A 152 0.61 12.08 25.32
CA PRO A 152 1.38 12.35 26.54
C PRO A 152 1.58 11.06 27.36
N PRO A 153 2.72 10.85 28.07
CA PRO A 153 3.03 9.57 28.70
C PRO A 153 1.92 9.01 29.61
N ARG A 154 1.25 9.87 30.40
CA ARG A 154 0.08 9.51 31.22
C ARG A 154 -1.09 8.95 30.40
N CYS A 155 -1.39 9.61 29.28
CA CYS A 155 -2.48 9.24 28.38
C CYS A 155 -2.13 7.98 27.57
N MET A 156 -0.85 7.86 27.17
CA MET A 156 -0.30 6.68 26.49
C MET A 156 -0.39 5.44 27.38
N GLU A 157 0.06 5.55 28.65
CA GLU A 157 -0.03 4.48 29.64
C GLU A 157 -1.48 4.01 29.84
N GLN A 158 -2.42 4.93 30.09
CA GLN A 158 -3.83 4.58 30.23
C GLN A 158 -4.36 3.89 28.96
N TRP A 159 -4.09 4.47 27.78
CA TRP A 159 -4.59 3.95 26.52
C TRP A 159 -4.06 2.56 26.16
N PHE A 160 -2.75 2.34 26.30
CA PHE A 160 -2.17 1.04 25.94
C PHE A 160 -2.34 -0.01 27.03
N ALA A 161 -2.27 0.34 28.32
CA ALA A 161 -2.43 -0.63 29.40
C ALA A 161 -3.90 -0.95 29.66
N ASP A 162 -4.72 0.07 29.89
CA ASP A 162 -6.11 -0.06 30.36
C ASP A 162 -7.12 -0.01 29.20
N GLY A 163 -6.72 0.50 28.03
CA GLY A 163 -7.59 0.74 26.88
C GLY A 163 -8.45 1.99 26.99
N GLU A 164 -8.63 2.53 28.19
CA GLU A 164 -9.32 3.77 28.51
C GLU A 164 -8.37 4.97 28.52
N THR A 165 -8.92 6.19 28.56
CA THR A 165 -8.12 7.35 28.98
C THR A 165 -8.97 8.35 29.73
N THR A 166 -8.38 8.99 30.74
CA THR A 166 -8.97 10.13 31.47
C THR A 166 -8.50 11.47 30.90
N CYS A 167 -7.66 11.46 29.87
CA CYS A 167 -7.13 12.67 29.28
C CYS A 167 -8.20 13.39 28.44
N GLY A 168 -8.38 14.68 28.71
CA GLY A 168 -9.26 15.56 27.95
C GLY A 168 -8.55 16.26 26.80
N SER A 169 -9.30 17.06 26.04
CA SER A 169 -8.81 17.88 24.92
C SER A 169 -7.59 18.76 25.23
N ILE A 170 -7.43 19.23 26.47
CA ILE A 170 -6.27 20.03 26.90
C ILE A 170 -4.98 19.20 26.87
N GLU A 171 -5.02 17.95 27.34
CA GLU A 171 -3.85 17.07 27.39
C GLU A 171 -3.59 16.38 26.05
N LEU A 172 -4.65 15.92 25.39
CA LEU A 172 -4.54 15.25 24.09
C LEU A 172 -4.21 16.24 22.96
N GLY A 173 -4.56 17.52 23.12
CA GLY A 173 -4.34 18.58 22.14
C GLY A 173 -5.39 18.60 21.02
N PRO A 174 -5.29 19.56 20.08
CA PRO A 174 -6.26 19.71 18.99
C PRO A 174 -6.31 18.48 18.08
N GLU A 175 -7.43 18.31 17.38
CA GLU A 175 -7.56 17.31 16.32
C GLU A 175 -6.44 17.51 15.26
N GLU A 176 -5.99 16.43 14.63
CA GLU A 176 -4.98 16.54 13.57
C GLU A 176 -5.57 17.17 12.30
N GLN A 177 -4.81 18.07 11.68
CA GLN A 177 -5.05 18.43 10.29
C GLN A 177 -4.29 17.48 9.37
N LEU A 178 -4.99 16.94 8.38
CA LEU A 178 -4.43 16.06 7.37
C LEU A 178 -3.80 16.89 6.24
N ASP A 179 -2.86 16.32 5.52
CA ASP A 179 -2.61 16.77 4.14
C ASP A 179 -3.41 15.90 3.15
N ALA A 180 -3.51 16.34 1.91
CA ALA A 180 -4.04 15.53 0.81
C ALA A 180 -3.16 15.67 -0.44
N THR A 181 -2.80 14.56 -1.09
CA THR A 181 -1.90 14.52 -2.26
C THR A 181 -2.62 13.98 -3.50
N TRP A 182 -2.48 14.66 -4.63
CA TRP A 182 -2.90 14.20 -5.95
C TRP A 182 -1.69 14.04 -6.88
N LEU A 183 -1.74 13.02 -7.74
CA LEU A 183 -0.87 12.90 -8.90
C LEU A 183 -1.64 13.40 -10.13
N TRP A 184 -0.99 14.15 -11.02
CA TRP A 184 -1.63 14.66 -12.22
C TRP A 184 -0.70 14.78 -13.41
N VAL A 185 -1.29 14.64 -14.60
CA VAL A 185 -0.63 14.79 -15.89
C VAL A 185 -1.65 15.28 -16.91
N ASN A 186 -1.25 16.19 -17.81
CA ASN A 186 -2.06 16.48 -18.99
C ASN A 186 -1.58 15.65 -20.18
N GLY A 187 -2.28 14.57 -20.51
CA GLY A 187 -1.95 13.72 -21.66
C GLY A 187 -2.14 14.37 -23.03
N THR A 188 -2.75 15.56 -23.11
CA THR A 188 -2.94 16.32 -24.37
C THR A 188 -1.76 17.24 -24.71
N ASP A 189 -0.82 17.41 -23.78
CA ASP A 189 0.37 18.25 -23.93
C ASP A 189 1.33 17.71 -25.01
N PRO A 190 1.66 18.51 -26.05
CA PRO A 190 2.57 18.09 -27.11
C PRO A 190 3.94 17.64 -26.59
N ARG A 191 4.56 18.37 -25.65
CA ARG A 191 5.90 18.06 -25.10
C ARG A 191 5.87 16.78 -24.28
N TRP A 192 4.77 16.56 -23.55
CA TRP A 192 4.55 15.32 -22.81
C TRP A 192 4.33 14.15 -23.77
N ARG A 193 3.48 14.29 -24.79
CA ARG A 193 3.19 13.24 -25.79
C ARG A 193 4.43 12.88 -26.61
N GLU A 194 5.24 13.85 -27.00
CA GLU A 194 6.55 13.60 -27.65
C GLU A 194 7.48 12.78 -26.73
N SER A 195 7.62 13.20 -25.47
CA SER A 195 8.45 12.50 -24.47
C SER A 195 7.95 11.07 -24.20
N LEU A 196 6.63 10.87 -24.18
CA LEU A 196 5.95 9.59 -24.04
C LEU A 196 6.24 8.67 -25.24
N ILE A 197 6.10 9.19 -26.46
CA ILE A 197 6.35 8.45 -27.71
C ILE A 197 7.84 8.07 -27.81
N GLU A 198 8.75 9.00 -27.52
CA GLU A 198 10.20 8.71 -27.49
C GLU A 198 10.51 7.60 -26.47
N ALA A 199 10.00 7.70 -25.25
CA ALA A 199 10.23 6.71 -24.21
C ALA A 199 9.60 5.35 -24.54
N ARG A 200 8.38 5.30 -25.12
CA ARG A 200 7.74 4.06 -25.61
C ARG A 200 8.61 3.39 -26.68
N ASN A 201 9.07 4.16 -27.67
CA ASN A 201 9.92 3.68 -28.77
C ASN A 201 11.27 3.14 -28.23
N LYS A 202 11.91 3.87 -27.31
CA LYS A 202 13.18 3.48 -26.68
C LYS A 202 13.05 2.22 -25.81
N ALA A 203 11.93 2.05 -25.11
CA ALA A 203 11.67 0.89 -24.26
C ALA A 203 11.09 -0.32 -25.03
N GLY A 204 10.58 -0.13 -26.25
CA GLY A 204 9.91 -1.18 -27.03
C GLY A 204 8.56 -1.60 -26.45
N VAL A 205 7.86 -0.70 -25.75
CA VAL A 205 6.59 -0.98 -25.06
C VAL A 205 5.45 -0.12 -25.62
N TYR A 206 4.23 -0.65 -25.54
CA TYR A 206 3.01 0.11 -25.75
C TYR A 206 2.28 0.23 -24.40
N SER A 207 2.06 1.46 -23.95
CA SER A 207 1.14 1.76 -22.86
C SER A 207 -0.10 2.45 -23.44
N PRO A 208 -1.33 2.11 -23.04
CA PRO A 208 -2.55 2.74 -23.57
C PRO A 208 -2.61 4.26 -23.34
N GLU A 209 -3.27 5.01 -24.24
CA GLU A 209 -3.39 6.48 -24.09
C GLU A 209 -4.48 6.89 -23.09
N HIS A 210 -5.46 6.02 -22.78
CA HIS A 210 -6.53 6.32 -21.83
C HIS A 210 -6.02 6.47 -20.39
N HIS A 211 -4.87 5.91 -20.03
CA HIS A 211 -4.22 6.09 -18.72
C HIS A 211 -3.83 7.55 -18.38
N PHE A 212 -3.98 8.48 -19.33
CA PHE A 212 -3.46 9.85 -19.24
C PHE A 212 -4.49 10.89 -19.69
N ARG A 213 -5.77 10.50 -19.75
CA ARG A 213 -6.88 11.39 -20.02
C ARG A 213 -7.22 12.20 -18.77
N GLU A 214 -7.86 13.34 -18.99
CA GLU A 214 -8.35 14.27 -17.96
C GLU A 214 -9.53 15.04 -18.58
N GLN A 215 -10.63 15.14 -17.85
CA GLN A 215 -11.94 15.68 -18.22
C GLN A 215 -12.51 16.62 -17.14
N ASN A 216 -11.63 17.18 -16.28
CA ASN A 216 -11.86 17.95 -15.05
C ASN A 216 -12.01 17.11 -13.75
N GLU A 217 -11.77 15.80 -13.76
CA GLU A 217 -11.74 14.95 -12.57
C GLU A 217 -10.89 15.56 -11.45
N LEU A 218 -9.67 16.05 -11.75
CA LEU A 218 -8.77 16.60 -10.73
C LEU A 218 -9.42 17.77 -9.95
N VAL A 219 -9.95 18.77 -10.65
CA VAL A 219 -10.48 19.98 -9.97
C VAL A 219 -11.69 19.63 -9.11
N TYR A 220 -12.58 18.77 -9.60
CA TYR A 220 -13.76 18.35 -8.84
C TYR A 220 -13.42 17.34 -7.73
N SER A 221 -12.37 16.52 -7.89
CA SER A 221 -11.82 15.68 -6.82
C SER A 221 -11.33 16.54 -5.66
N MET A 222 -10.55 17.59 -5.95
CA MET A 222 -10.08 18.56 -4.96
C MET A 222 -11.24 19.33 -4.30
N ARG A 223 -12.21 19.84 -5.08
CA ARG A 223 -13.43 20.46 -4.53
C ARG A 223 -14.23 19.49 -3.65
N SER A 224 -14.29 18.20 -4.00
CA SER A 224 -15.00 17.19 -3.20
C SER A 224 -14.36 16.99 -1.82
N VAL A 225 -13.02 17.03 -1.75
CA VAL A 225 -12.30 16.96 -0.47
C VAL A 225 -12.50 18.24 0.35
N LEU A 226 -12.46 19.43 -0.27
CA LEU A 226 -12.78 20.69 0.40
C LEU A 226 -14.19 20.69 1.02
N ASN A 227 -15.19 20.24 0.25
CA ASN A 227 -16.58 20.17 0.70
C ASN A 227 -16.80 19.11 1.79
N ALA A 228 -16.09 17.98 1.72
CA ALA A 228 -16.22 16.89 2.68
C ALA A 228 -15.44 17.10 3.99
N LEU A 229 -14.34 17.85 3.96
CA LEU A 229 -13.39 18.03 5.06
C LEU A 229 -13.02 19.52 5.27
N PRO A 230 -14.00 20.42 5.47
CA PRO A 230 -13.76 21.86 5.64
C PRO A 230 -12.86 22.13 6.86
N ASP A 231 -11.82 22.94 6.68
CA ASP A 231 -10.80 23.32 7.67
C ASP A 231 -10.00 22.15 8.30
N LYS A 232 -10.21 20.90 7.83
CA LYS A 232 -9.50 19.70 8.31
C LYS A 232 -8.26 19.36 7.47
N ILE A 233 -8.22 19.78 6.21
CA ILE A 233 -7.01 19.67 5.38
C ILE A 233 -6.16 20.91 5.58
N LYS A 234 -4.87 20.73 5.88
CA LYS A 234 -3.90 21.82 5.99
C LYS A 234 -3.38 22.22 4.61
N THR A 235 -2.86 21.24 3.87
CA THR A 235 -2.23 21.43 2.56
C THR A 235 -2.80 20.48 1.53
N PHE A 236 -3.19 21.03 0.39
CA PHE A 236 -3.41 20.27 -0.83
C PHE A 236 -2.09 20.24 -1.59
N HIS A 237 -1.62 19.04 -1.94
CA HIS A 237 -0.38 18.83 -2.67
C HIS A 237 -0.71 18.29 -4.07
N LEU A 238 -0.40 19.08 -5.09
CA LEU A 238 -0.53 18.68 -6.48
C LEU A 238 0.86 18.33 -7.03
N ILE A 239 1.06 17.05 -7.37
CA ILE A 239 2.31 16.50 -7.90
C ILE A 239 2.16 16.32 -9.41
N VAL A 240 2.99 17.03 -10.20
CA VAL A 240 2.86 17.11 -11.66
C VAL A 240 4.08 16.62 -12.44
N ALA A 241 3.87 16.25 -13.70
CA ALA A 241 4.95 15.93 -14.63
C ALA A 241 5.80 17.15 -15.01
N ASP A 242 7.10 16.94 -15.19
CA ASP A 242 8.06 17.97 -15.60
C ASP A 242 9.18 17.46 -16.51
N PHE A 243 9.83 18.40 -17.20
CA PHE A 243 10.83 18.15 -18.23
C PHE A 243 12.07 19.00 -17.99
N ALA A 244 13.25 18.56 -18.47
CA ALA A 244 14.43 19.42 -18.50
C ALA A 244 14.18 20.68 -19.34
N PHE A 245 14.65 21.84 -18.86
CA PHE A 245 14.58 23.12 -19.57
C PHE A 245 15.49 23.08 -20.81
N ARG A 246 15.03 23.65 -21.93
CA ARG A 246 15.75 23.64 -23.22
C ARG A 246 16.04 25.07 -23.68
N VAL A 247 17.29 25.37 -24.04
CA VAL A 247 17.66 26.64 -24.65
C VAL A 247 17.84 26.46 -26.17
N PRO A 248 17.27 27.32 -27.02
CA PRO A 248 16.56 28.57 -26.69
C PRO A 248 15.03 28.42 -26.49
N GLU A 249 14.45 27.23 -26.64
CA GLU A 249 13.00 27.05 -26.78
C GLU A 249 12.20 27.56 -25.56
N ASP A 250 12.64 27.23 -24.34
CA ASP A 250 11.93 27.56 -23.11
C ASP A 250 12.22 28.98 -22.58
N LEU A 251 13.15 29.71 -23.19
CA LEU A 251 13.43 31.11 -22.80
C LEU A 251 12.20 32.01 -23.00
N ASN A 252 11.31 31.68 -23.95
CA ASN A 252 10.07 32.42 -24.17
C ASN A 252 9.00 32.21 -23.08
N LEU A 253 9.18 31.20 -22.22
CA LEU A 253 8.30 30.94 -21.08
C LEU A 253 8.65 31.83 -19.88
N LEU A 254 9.84 32.42 -19.84
CA LEU A 254 10.30 33.29 -18.76
C LEU A 254 9.86 34.74 -19.02
N PRO A 255 9.36 35.48 -18.01
CA PRO A 255 9.16 36.92 -18.14
C PRO A 255 10.47 37.65 -18.44
N GLU A 256 10.45 38.66 -19.30
CA GLU A 256 11.64 39.42 -19.72
C GLU A 256 12.44 39.95 -18.53
N GLN A 257 11.75 40.44 -17.49
CA GLN A 257 12.35 40.90 -16.23
C GLN A 257 13.13 39.81 -15.46
N VAL A 258 12.74 38.53 -15.60
CA VAL A 258 13.46 37.40 -15.00
C VAL A 258 14.73 37.12 -15.79
N ILE A 259 14.65 37.13 -17.13
CA ILE A 259 15.81 36.98 -18.02
C ILE A 259 16.83 38.11 -17.78
N GLU A 260 16.36 39.36 -17.65
CA GLU A 260 17.20 40.51 -17.31
C GLU A 260 17.88 40.35 -15.95
N LYS A 261 17.16 39.94 -14.90
CA LYS A 261 17.73 39.68 -13.57
C LYS A 261 18.80 38.59 -13.61
N LEU A 262 18.54 37.47 -14.28
CA LEU A 262 19.49 36.37 -14.42
C LEU A 262 20.77 36.81 -15.16
N ARG A 263 20.63 37.59 -16.25
CA ARG A 263 21.76 38.18 -16.97
C ARG A 263 22.51 39.23 -16.12
N ALA A 264 21.79 40.02 -15.33
CA ALA A 264 22.37 41.03 -14.44
C ALA A 264 23.12 40.42 -13.24
N SER A 265 22.81 39.20 -12.81
CA SER A 265 23.60 38.46 -11.80
C SER A 265 24.98 38.00 -12.29
N GLY A 266 25.40 38.38 -13.50
CA GLY A 266 26.82 38.35 -13.94
C GLY A 266 27.32 37.01 -14.46
N SER A 267 26.46 36.00 -14.58
CA SER A 267 26.84 34.73 -15.20
C SER A 267 26.89 34.87 -16.72
N GLN A 268 28.07 34.70 -17.33
CA GLN A 268 28.18 34.47 -18.78
C GLN A 268 27.64 33.09 -19.21
N GLN A 269 27.09 32.32 -18.26
CA GLN A 269 26.64 30.94 -18.41
C GLN A 269 25.17 30.76 -17.98
N VAL A 270 24.36 31.83 -17.85
CA VAL A 270 22.93 31.74 -17.44
C VAL A 270 22.19 30.66 -18.21
N GLU A 271 22.35 30.62 -19.52
CA GLU A 271 21.66 29.66 -20.39
C GLU A 271 22.11 28.21 -20.10
N GLN A 272 23.38 27.98 -19.79
CA GLN A 272 23.91 26.66 -19.36
C GLN A 272 23.43 26.27 -17.96
N GLU A 273 23.28 27.24 -17.05
CA GLU A 273 22.74 27.03 -15.70
C GLU A 273 21.23 26.69 -15.76
N LEU A 274 20.47 27.35 -16.65
CA LEU A 274 19.06 27.04 -16.91
C LEU A 274 18.92 25.61 -17.48
N GLU A 275 19.66 25.23 -18.51
CA GLU A 275 19.59 23.86 -19.06
C GLU A 275 19.98 22.77 -18.05
N LYS A 276 20.89 23.08 -17.12
CA LYS A 276 21.39 22.13 -16.13
C LYS A 276 20.47 22.00 -14.90
N GLU A 277 20.01 23.13 -14.35
CA GLU A 277 19.36 23.19 -13.03
C GLU A 277 17.84 23.42 -13.12
N TRP A 278 17.32 23.95 -14.23
CA TRP A 278 15.89 24.27 -14.36
C TRP A 278 15.10 23.19 -15.11
N ARG A 279 13.80 23.20 -14.83
CA ARG A 279 12.80 22.29 -15.41
C ARG A 279 11.53 23.05 -15.73
N VAL A 280 10.71 22.49 -16.61
CA VAL A 280 9.40 23.03 -16.99
C VAL A 280 8.33 22.02 -16.60
N ALA A 281 7.45 22.42 -15.68
CA ALA A 281 6.39 21.58 -15.13
C ALA A 281 5.01 21.88 -15.76
N GLN A 282 4.16 20.86 -15.90
CA GLN A 282 2.79 21.00 -16.43
C GLN A 282 1.85 21.66 -15.42
N THR A 283 1.07 22.65 -15.88
CA THR A 283 0.13 23.39 -15.03
C THR A 283 -1.33 23.19 -15.48
N PRO A 284 -2.27 22.88 -14.56
CA PRO A 284 -3.70 22.93 -14.84
C PRO A 284 -4.17 24.38 -15.11
N THR A 285 -4.89 24.61 -16.20
CA THR A 285 -5.25 25.97 -16.65
C THR A 285 -6.29 26.69 -15.79
N TRP A 286 -6.95 25.97 -14.87
CA TRP A 286 -7.84 26.55 -13.87
C TRP A 286 -7.11 27.08 -12.63
N LEU A 287 -5.83 26.75 -12.45
CA LEU A 287 -5.04 27.09 -11.26
C LEU A 287 -4.54 28.54 -11.31
N ASP A 288 -4.83 29.32 -10.28
CA ASP A 288 -4.34 30.68 -10.06
C ASP A 288 -3.16 30.67 -9.08
N PHE A 289 -1.95 30.95 -9.57
CA PHE A 289 -0.75 30.90 -8.72
C PHE A 289 -0.67 32.04 -7.70
N SER A 290 -1.40 33.14 -7.91
CA SER A 290 -1.44 34.29 -7.00
C SER A 290 -2.24 34.02 -5.71
N LYS A 291 -3.15 33.03 -5.75
CA LYS A 291 -4.10 32.72 -4.67
C LYS A 291 -3.72 31.51 -3.80
N ARG A 292 -2.60 30.83 -4.07
CA ARG A 292 -2.23 29.55 -3.43
C ARG A 292 -1.91 29.63 -1.93
N GLU A 293 -1.57 30.82 -1.44
CA GLU A 293 -1.19 31.06 -0.04
C GLU A 293 -2.38 31.18 0.92
N GLY A 294 -3.61 31.04 0.42
CA GLY A 294 -4.81 30.94 1.25
C GLY A 294 -4.82 29.70 2.17
N HIS A 295 -5.88 29.60 2.99
CA HIS A 295 -6.19 28.38 3.74
C HIS A 295 -7.42 27.69 3.12
N PRO A 296 -7.37 26.37 2.86
CA PRO A 296 -6.17 25.52 2.87
C PRO A 296 -5.16 25.94 1.79
N THR A 297 -3.89 25.60 2.00
CA THR A 297 -2.78 26.04 1.12
C THR A 297 -2.58 25.05 -0.01
N LEU A 298 -2.32 25.53 -1.23
CA LEU A 298 -1.94 24.67 -2.35
C LEU A 298 -0.41 24.65 -2.57
N ARG A 299 0.19 23.51 -2.26
CA ARG A 299 1.54 23.17 -2.72
C ARG A 299 1.46 22.58 -4.13
N TYR A 300 2.14 23.21 -5.07
CA TYR A 300 2.44 22.67 -6.39
C TYR A 300 3.88 22.13 -6.35
N ALA A 301 4.09 20.90 -6.81
CA ALA A 301 5.40 20.24 -6.80
C ALA A 301 5.58 19.36 -8.03
N SER A 302 6.81 19.18 -8.49
CA SER A 302 7.10 18.37 -9.68
C SER A 302 7.62 16.96 -9.37
N HIS A 303 7.52 16.04 -10.34
CA HIS A 303 8.12 14.70 -10.23
C HIS A 303 9.60 14.75 -9.83
N SER A 304 10.35 15.73 -10.34
CA SER A 304 11.78 15.83 -10.02
C SER A 304 12.08 16.13 -8.54
N GLU A 305 11.17 16.75 -7.78
CA GLU A 305 11.31 17.05 -6.34
C GLU A 305 11.15 15.81 -5.42
N ILE A 306 10.62 14.69 -5.94
CA ILE A 306 10.34 13.49 -5.13
C ILE A 306 11.15 12.26 -5.60
N PHE A 307 11.65 12.26 -6.83
CA PHE A 307 12.51 11.20 -7.35
C PHE A 307 13.95 11.37 -6.85
N HIS A 308 14.20 10.87 -5.64
CA HIS A 308 15.54 10.74 -5.02
C HIS A 308 15.77 9.33 -4.48
N LEU A 309 17.02 8.97 -4.22
CA LEU A 309 17.40 7.70 -3.57
C LEU A 309 17.69 7.91 -2.07
N PRO A 310 17.60 6.85 -1.24
CA PRO A 310 18.12 6.90 0.13
C PRO A 310 19.61 7.24 0.18
N THR A 311 19.96 8.21 1.02
CA THR A 311 21.37 8.63 1.25
C THR A 311 22.13 7.70 2.20
N TYR A 312 21.38 6.87 2.94
CA TYR A 312 21.92 5.80 3.77
C TYR A 312 21.80 4.47 3.04
N ASP A 313 22.74 3.57 3.30
CA ASP A 313 22.49 2.16 3.07
C ASP A 313 21.44 1.62 4.06
N ARG A 314 21.09 0.34 3.89
CA ARG A 314 20.09 -0.34 4.73
C ARG A 314 20.44 -0.34 6.22
N ASP A 315 21.73 -0.37 6.53
CA ASP A 315 22.26 -0.57 7.88
C ASP A 315 22.65 0.76 8.54
N GLY A 316 22.23 1.89 7.94
CA GLY A 316 22.40 3.24 8.47
C GLY A 316 23.78 3.85 8.21
N GLN A 317 24.63 3.21 7.41
CA GLN A 317 25.93 3.77 7.05
C GLN A 317 25.75 4.80 5.94
N THR A 318 26.48 5.92 6.06
CA THR A 318 26.46 6.99 5.05
C THR A 318 27.24 6.51 3.84
N MET A 319 26.62 6.48 2.66
CA MET A 319 27.37 6.28 1.42
C MET A 319 28.39 7.42 1.23
N GLU A 320 29.56 7.13 0.65
CA GLU A 320 30.52 8.18 0.33
C GLU A 320 29.89 9.20 -0.63
N LEU A 321 30.04 10.51 -0.32
CA LEU A 321 29.29 11.60 -0.96
C LEU A 321 29.30 11.54 -2.50
N GLY A 322 30.49 11.30 -3.10
CA GLY A 322 30.64 11.25 -4.56
C GLY A 322 30.02 10.02 -5.24
N GLU A 323 29.89 8.88 -4.54
CA GLU A 323 29.23 7.71 -5.11
C GLU A 323 27.71 7.90 -5.12
N HIS A 324 27.16 8.52 -4.07
CA HIS A 324 25.73 8.82 -3.95
C HIS A 324 25.24 9.74 -5.06
N GLU A 325 25.88 10.90 -5.24
CA GLU A 325 25.48 11.91 -6.24
C GLU A 325 25.43 11.32 -7.67
N TRP A 326 26.49 10.59 -8.05
CA TRP A 326 26.56 9.91 -9.34
C TRP A 326 25.48 8.82 -9.50
N ARG A 327 25.26 8.02 -8.46
CA ARG A 327 24.26 6.93 -8.48
C ARG A 327 22.84 7.50 -8.58
N GLU A 328 22.55 8.58 -7.85
CA GLU A 328 21.27 9.28 -7.93
C GLU A 328 21.05 9.86 -9.32
N GLN A 329 22.03 10.57 -9.89
CA GLN A 329 21.94 11.13 -11.24
C GLN A 329 21.62 10.03 -12.28
N GLN A 330 22.42 8.95 -12.31
CA GLN A 330 22.19 7.85 -13.25
C GLN A 330 20.85 7.14 -13.06
N TRP A 331 20.32 7.10 -11.84
CA TRP A 331 19.00 6.53 -11.57
C TRP A 331 17.88 7.48 -12.00
N ARG A 332 17.98 8.78 -11.73
CA ARG A 332 17.02 9.81 -12.18
C ARG A 332 16.94 9.89 -13.70
N GLU A 333 18.07 9.81 -14.41
CA GLU A 333 18.12 9.72 -15.88
C GLU A 333 17.35 8.50 -16.44
N LYS A 334 17.35 7.37 -15.72
CA LYS A 334 16.56 6.19 -16.09
C LYS A 334 15.09 6.38 -15.75
N ALA A 335 14.78 6.97 -14.59
CA ALA A 335 13.43 7.08 -14.04
C ALA A 335 12.58 8.22 -14.65
N LEU A 336 13.17 9.35 -15.05
CA LEU A 336 12.44 10.58 -15.42
C LEU A 336 12.59 10.99 -16.91
N PRO A 337 11.51 11.49 -17.57
CA PRO A 337 10.13 11.49 -17.12
C PRO A 337 9.56 10.07 -16.92
N SER A 338 8.73 9.92 -15.90
CA SER A 338 7.97 8.70 -15.59
C SER A 338 6.50 8.88 -16.03
N PHE A 339 5.92 7.80 -16.56
CA PHE A 339 4.54 7.71 -17.03
C PHE A 339 3.79 6.56 -16.31
N ASN A 340 4.22 6.27 -15.08
CA ASN A 340 3.80 5.11 -14.31
C ASN A 340 3.42 5.54 -12.89
N SER A 341 2.12 5.50 -12.57
CA SER A 341 1.63 5.93 -11.25
C SER A 341 2.33 5.19 -10.10
N MET A 342 2.55 3.88 -10.21
CA MET A 342 3.20 3.09 -9.14
C MET A 342 4.64 3.54 -8.87
N SER A 343 5.37 3.98 -9.91
CA SER A 343 6.69 4.60 -9.78
C SER A 343 6.60 5.95 -9.04
N ILE A 344 5.60 6.77 -9.31
CA ILE A 344 5.42 8.10 -8.69
C ILE A 344 4.87 7.99 -7.25
N GLU A 345 3.86 7.14 -7.01
CA GLU A 345 3.31 6.77 -5.69
C GLU A 345 4.40 6.30 -4.72
N SER A 346 5.37 5.51 -5.23
CA SER A 346 6.53 5.05 -4.46
C SER A 346 7.45 6.16 -3.95
N ARG A 347 7.23 7.42 -4.37
CA ARG A 347 8.02 8.59 -4.01
C ARG A 347 7.25 9.69 -3.26
N VAL A 348 5.93 9.58 -3.10
CA VAL A 348 5.10 10.64 -2.45
C VAL A 348 5.60 11.03 -1.05
N GLY A 349 6.08 10.10 -0.20
CA GLY A 349 6.62 10.43 1.13
C GLY A 349 7.84 11.36 1.12
N TRP A 350 8.53 11.50 -0.01
CA TRP A 350 9.69 12.36 -0.18
C TRP A 350 9.31 13.84 -0.28
N LEU A 351 8.04 14.14 -0.56
CA LEU A 351 7.54 15.49 -0.77
C LEU A 351 7.89 16.45 0.38
N HIS A 352 8.51 17.58 0.02
CA HIS A 352 8.83 18.65 0.96
C HIS A 352 7.56 19.23 1.61
N GLY A 353 7.62 19.54 2.90
CA GLY A 353 6.49 20.11 3.65
C GLY A 353 5.36 19.15 4.05
N LEU A 354 5.27 17.94 3.46
CA LEU A 354 4.24 16.94 3.77
C LEU A 354 4.19 16.59 5.28
N THR A 355 2.99 16.62 5.87
CA THR A 355 2.71 16.16 7.25
C THR A 355 3.00 14.67 7.45
N ASP A 356 2.86 14.14 8.67
CA ASP A 356 2.97 12.69 8.86
C ASP A 356 1.79 11.95 8.24
N VAL A 357 0.55 12.38 8.50
CA VAL A 357 -0.66 11.73 7.95
C VAL A 357 -1.21 12.49 6.74
N THR A 358 -1.30 11.82 5.60
CA THR A 358 -1.91 12.38 4.38
C THR A 358 -2.89 11.43 3.73
N LEU A 359 -3.94 11.99 3.16
CA LEU A 359 -4.79 11.31 2.19
C LEU A 359 -4.03 11.25 0.87
N SER A 360 -3.89 10.06 0.30
CA SER A 360 -3.29 9.86 -1.02
C SER A 360 -4.42 9.52 -2.00
N LEU A 361 -4.60 10.40 -2.98
CA LEU A 361 -5.65 10.36 -3.99
C LEU A 361 -5.04 10.34 -5.39
N ASN A 362 -5.78 9.76 -6.32
CA ASN A 362 -5.73 10.13 -7.73
C ASN A 362 -6.89 11.11 -8.00
N ASP A 363 -6.91 11.67 -9.20
CA ASP A 363 -8.02 12.41 -9.79
C ASP A 363 -9.37 11.64 -9.78
N ASP A 364 -9.35 10.32 -9.96
CA ASP A 364 -10.55 9.47 -10.04
C ASP A 364 -11.35 9.33 -8.73
N PHE A 365 -10.86 9.83 -7.58
CA PHE A 365 -11.54 9.72 -6.29
C PHE A 365 -12.33 10.96 -5.87
N PHE A 366 -13.52 10.76 -5.33
CA PHE A 366 -14.41 11.82 -4.85
C PHE A 366 -15.02 11.49 -3.47
N LEU A 367 -15.07 12.48 -2.59
CA LEU A 367 -15.81 12.41 -1.32
C LEU A 367 -17.21 13.00 -1.52
N LEU A 368 -18.24 12.16 -1.36
CA LEU A 368 -19.63 12.51 -1.67
C LEU A 368 -20.41 13.11 -0.50
N LYS A 369 -19.79 13.19 0.69
CA LYS A 369 -20.40 13.53 1.99
C LYS A 369 -19.41 14.20 2.93
N PRO A 370 -19.89 14.91 3.97
CA PRO A 370 -19.06 15.29 5.12
C PRO A 370 -18.40 14.06 5.78
N HIS A 371 -17.11 14.17 6.03
CA HIS A 371 -16.29 13.23 6.81
C HIS A 371 -15.74 13.93 8.06
N ALA A 372 -15.21 13.15 9.00
CA ALA A 372 -14.36 13.61 10.09
C ALA A 372 -12.91 13.21 9.81
N VAL A 373 -11.94 13.79 10.53
CA VAL A 373 -10.54 13.33 10.49
C VAL A 373 -10.44 11.86 10.92
N SER A 374 -11.23 11.49 11.93
CA SER A 374 -11.35 10.12 12.45
C SER A 374 -11.88 9.08 11.45
N ASP A 375 -12.53 9.49 10.35
CA ASP A 375 -12.84 8.56 9.23
C ASP A 375 -11.56 8.07 8.53
N PHE A 376 -10.40 8.72 8.76
CA PHE A 376 -9.13 8.41 8.10
C PHE A 376 -8.00 8.12 9.10
N HIS A 377 -7.90 8.87 10.20
CA HIS A 377 -6.86 8.68 11.21
C HIS A 377 -7.25 9.25 12.58
N SER A 378 -6.71 8.69 13.66
CA SER A 378 -6.60 9.39 14.94
C SER A 378 -5.37 8.93 15.74
N PRO A 379 -4.77 9.77 16.60
CA PRO A 379 -3.65 9.34 17.45
C PRO A 379 -3.97 8.18 18.40
N LEU A 380 -5.25 8.00 18.76
CA LEU A 380 -5.72 6.90 19.61
C LEU A 380 -5.85 5.57 18.85
N TYR A 381 -6.33 5.57 17.60
CA TYR A 381 -6.61 4.32 16.87
C TYR A 381 -5.71 4.09 15.64
N GLY A 382 -4.84 5.04 15.31
CA GLY A 382 -4.00 5.04 14.12
C GLY A 382 -4.80 5.25 12.83
N SER A 383 -4.23 4.77 11.72
CA SER A 383 -4.81 4.96 10.37
C SER A 383 -5.91 3.95 10.04
N VAL A 384 -6.96 4.42 9.37
CA VAL A 384 -8.09 3.60 8.92
C VAL A 384 -7.78 2.96 7.56
N ILE A 385 -7.67 1.64 7.53
CA ILE A 385 -7.46 0.84 6.33
C ILE A 385 -8.80 0.24 5.89
N ARG A 386 -9.16 0.40 4.62
CA ARG A 386 -10.41 -0.14 4.05
C ARG A 386 -10.11 -1.38 3.22
N PHE A 387 -10.15 -2.55 3.86
CA PHE A 387 -9.91 -3.84 3.19
C PHE A 387 -11.13 -4.30 2.40
N ASP A 388 -10.90 -5.01 1.28
CA ASP A 388 -11.93 -5.78 0.59
C ASP A 388 -12.24 -7.05 1.42
N PRO A 389 -13.49 -7.26 1.87
CA PRO A 389 -13.87 -8.45 2.64
C PRO A 389 -13.91 -9.74 1.79
N GLY A 390 -13.77 -9.65 0.47
CA GLY A 390 -13.79 -10.76 -0.46
C GLY A 390 -12.63 -11.74 -0.27
N PHE A 391 -12.92 -12.94 0.23
CA PHE A 391 -11.92 -14.01 0.41
C PHE A 391 -11.08 -14.29 -0.85
N ASN A 392 -11.68 -14.19 -2.04
CA ASN A 392 -11.02 -14.44 -3.32
C ASN A 392 -10.20 -13.26 -3.85
N SER A 393 -10.41 -12.05 -3.33
CA SER A 393 -9.68 -10.83 -3.73
C SER A 393 -8.26 -10.76 -3.13
N GLN A 394 -7.91 -11.66 -2.21
CA GLN A 394 -6.63 -11.63 -1.50
C GLN A 394 -5.41 -11.71 -2.43
N VAL A 395 -4.44 -10.83 -2.16
CA VAL A 395 -3.18 -10.73 -2.89
C VAL A 395 -2.30 -11.94 -2.58
N LYS A 396 -1.62 -12.49 -3.60
CA LYS A 396 -0.85 -13.74 -3.48
C LYS A 396 0.65 -13.47 -3.23
N PRO A 397 1.31 -14.18 -2.30
CA PRO A 397 2.72 -13.98 -1.98
C PRO A 397 3.64 -14.73 -2.97
N LYS A 398 3.59 -14.35 -4.26
CA LYS A 398 4.40 -14.95 -5.33
C LYS A 398 4.83 -13.90 -6.35
N LEU A 399 6.08 -14.01 -6.82
CA LEU A 399 6.45 -13.41 -8.11
C LEU A 399 5.87 -14.27 -9.22
N ASP A 400 5.04 -13.69 -10.07
CA ASP A 400 4.58 -14.31 -11.30
C ASP A 400 5.20 -13.57 -12.49
N LYS A 401 6.12 -14.23 -13.18
CA LYS A 401 6.87 -13.61 -14.30
C LYS A 401 5.96 -13.14 -15.43
N ASN A 402 4.76 -13.69 -15.55
CA ASN A 402 3.77 -13.28 -16.56
C ASN A 402 3.10 -11.94 -16.21
N LEU A 403 3.29 -11.43 -14.99
CA LEU A 403 2.74 -10.15 -14.53
C LEU A 403 3.81 -9.05 -14.41
N PHE A 404 5.08 -9.31 -14.75
CA PHE A 404 6.17 -8.32 -14.63
C PHE A 404 6.04 -7.12 -15.58
N ASN A 405 5.21 -7.25 -16.61
CA ASN A 405 4.88 -6.22 -17.60
C ASN A 405 3.36 -6.05 -17.76
N GLU A 406 2.58 -6.38 -16.73
CA GLU A 406 1.13 -6.15 -16.72
C GLU A 406 0.83 -4.65 -16.63
N ALA A 407 -0.06 -4.14 -17.48
CA ALA A 407 -0.49 -2.74 -17.44
C ALA A 407 -1.42 -2.41 -16.25
N GLY A 408 -2.07 -3.42 -15.69
CA GLY A 408 -2.86 -3.33 -14.46
C GLY A 408 -2.01 -3.41 -13.19
N GLU A 409 -2.66 -3.42 -12.03
CA GLU A 409 -1.98 -3.39 -10.73
C GLU A 409 -1.57 -4.77 -10.17
N ASN A 410 -2.08 -5.90 -10.70
CA ASN A 410 -1.90 -7.20 -10.03
C ASN A 410 -0.42 -7.61 -9.91
N GLY A 411 0.39 -7.38 -10.95
CA GLY A 411 1.84 -7.54 -10.88
C GLY A 411 2.47 -6.75 -9.73
N GLY A 412 2.10 -5.47 -9.59
CA GLY A 412 2.56 -4.59 -8.51
C GLY A 412 2.17 -5.08 -7.11
N LEU A 413 0.92 -5.55 -6.96
CA LEU A 413 0.40 -6.11 -5.71
C LEU A 413 1.11 -7.42 -5.34
N TYR A 414 1.30 -8.31 -6.31
CA TYR A 414 1.90 -9.63 -6.10
C TYR A 414 3.40 -9.51 -5.77
N HIS A 415 4.10 -8.56 -6.41
CA HIS A 415 5.48 -8.22 -6.07
C HIS A 415 5.59 -7.62 -4.66
N ALA A 416 4.73 -6.66 -4.30
CA ALA A 416 4.68 -6.11 -2.94
C ALA A 416 4.42 -7.20 -1.88
N ASN A 417 3.48 -8.13 -2.12
CA ASN A 417 3.22 -9.22 -1.18
C ASN A 417 4.37 -10.25 -1.13
N TRP A 418 5.08 -10.45 -2.23
CA TRP A 418 6.29 -11.27 -2.25
C TRP A 418 7.43 -10.64 -1.43
N LEU A 419 7.66 -9.33 -1.54
CA LEU A 419 8.62 -8.57 -0.73
C LEU A 419 8.31 -8.70 0.75
N LEU A 420 7.07 -8.42 1.16
CA LEU A 420 6.61 -8.65 2.54
C LEU A 420 6.84 -10.09 2.98
N SER A 421 6.67 -11.06 2.10
CA SER A 421 6.87 -12.48 2.42
C SER A 421 8.34 -12.95 2.40
N GLN A 422 9.31 -12.05 2.17
CA GLN A 422 10.74 -12.33 2.45
C GLN A 422 11.11 -11.98 3.91
N ARG A 423 10.41 -11.02 4.53
CA ARG A 423 10.57 -10.64 5.94
C ARG A 423 9.53 -11.26 6.87
N PHE A 424 8.26 -11.22 6.49
CA PHE A 424 7.13 -11.61 7.32
C PHE A 424 6.59 -12.99 6.89
N PRO A 425 5.72 -13.62 7.70
CA PRO A 425 5.10 -14.89 7.36
C PRO A 425 4.49 -14.89 5.95
N LYS A 426 4.71 -15.97 5.19
CA LYS A 426 4.23 -16.09 3.81
C LYS A 426 2.73 -16.40 3.81
N ARG A 427 1.88 -15.38 3.64
CA ARG A 427 0.41 -15.50 3.65
C ARG A 427 -0.28 -14.77 2.50
N LEU A 428 -1.51 -15.20 2.21
CA LEU A 428 -2.47 -14.35 1.52
C LEU A 428 -2.74 -13.12 2.40
N ARG A 429 -2.86 -11.94 1.78
CA ARG A 429 -3.13 -10.68 2.47
C ARG A 429 -4.31 -9.99 1.81
N PRO A 430 -5.24 -9.36 2.56
CA PRO A 430 -6.39 -8.69 1.97
C PRO A 430 -5.98 -7.64 0.92
N TYR A 431 -6.79 -7.54 -0.13
CA TYR A 431 -6.77 -6.40 -1.02
C TYR A 431 -7.49 -5.22 -0.33
N PHE A 432 -7.32 -3.99 -0.83
CA PHE A 432 -8.05 -2.82 -0.33
C PHE A 432 -9.21 -2.44 -1.25
N ALA A 433 -10.19 -1.70 -0.75
CA ALA A 433 -11.20 -1.08 -1.62
C ALA A 433 -10.55 -0.04 -2.55
N HIS A 434 -11.12 0.21 -3.73
CA HIS A 434 -10.69 1.31 -4.62
C HIS A 434 -11.25 2.65 -4.11
N VAL A 435 -10.57 3.21 -3.12
CA VAL A 435 -10.91 4.42 -2.35
C VAL A 435 -9.62 5.16 -1.95
N PRO A 436 -9.67 6.46 -1.57
CA PRO A 436 -8.53 7.21 -1.04
C PRO A 436 -7.75 6.46 0.04
N LYS A 437 -6.43 6.54 -0.02
CA LYS A 437 -5.51 5.84 0.89
C LYS A 437 -5.08 6.76 2.02
N VAL A 438 -4.85 6.20 3.20
CA VAL A 438 -4.22 6.92 4.30
C VAL A 438 -2.78 6.43 4.39
N ILE A 439 -1.84 7.25 3.97
CA ILE A 439 -0.41 6.96 4.15
C ILE A 439 0.15 7.81 5.27
N THR A 440 1.11 7.22 5.99
CA THR A 440 1.94 7.96 6.94
C THR A 440 3.34 8.10 6.37
N ARG A 441 3.87 9.32 6.35
CA ARG A 441 5.21 9.64 5.88
C ARG A 441 6.28 8.84 6.61
N GLY A 442 6.14 8.67 7.93
CA GLY A 442 7.05 7.84 8.74
C GLY A 442 7.15 6.39 8.23
N LEU A 443 6.03 5.76 7.86
CA LEU A 443 6.01 4.40 7.32
C LEU A 443 6.44 4.33 5.84
N HIS A 444 6.19 5.38 5.05
CA HIS A 444 6.67 5.50 3.66
C HIS A 444 8.20 5.55 3.62
N HIS A 445 8.80 6.34 4.51
CA HIS A 445 10.24 6.37 4.76
C HIS A 445 10.77 5.01 5.22
N GLU A 446 10.09 4.35 6.17
CA GLU A 446 10.48 3.03 6.69
C GLU A 446 10.50 1.97 5.57
N ALA A 447 9.45 1.89 4.76
CA ALA A 447 9.41 1.00 3.59
C ALA A 447 10.48 1.33 2.54
N SER A 448 10.77 2.62 2.33
CA SER A 448 11.80 3.09 1.40
C SER A 448 13.22 2.67 1.81
N LEU A 449 13.47 2.50 3.11
CA LEU A 449 14.72 1.93 3.63
C LEU A 449 14.67 0.39 3.57
N MET A 450 13.60 -0.23 4.06
CA MET A 450 13.45 -1.69 4.13
C MET A 450 13.57 -2.40 2.78
N PHE A 451 13.05 -1.78 1.72
CA PHE A 451 13.00 -2.37 0.39
C PHE A 451 13.72 -1.49 -0.64
N ALA A 452 14.76 -0.75 -0.22
CA ALA A 452 15.46 0.27 -1.00
C ALA A 452 15.81 -0.18 -2.44
N GLU A 453 16.44 -1.35 -2.60
CA GLU A 453 16.82 -1.88 -3.93
C GLU A 453 15.61 -2.20 -4.82
N ALA A 454 14.58 -2.84 -4.25
CA ALA A 454 13.38 -3.25 -4.97
C ALA A 454 12.54 -2.02 -5.38
N ILE A 455 12.39 -1.05 -4.47
CA ILE A 455 11.69 0.21 -4.73
C ILE A 455 12.49 1.07 -5.72
N ALA A 456 13.82 1.19 -5.61
CA ALA A 456 14.64 1.90 -6.58
C ALA A 456 14.56 1.28 -7.99
N THR A 457 14.60 -0.06 -8.08
CA THR A 457 14.42 -0.77 -9.34
C THR A 457 13.01 -0.54 -9.91
N SER A 458 11.97 -0.72 -9.09
CA SER A 458 10.58 -0.49 -9.50
C SER A 458 10.34 0.93 -9.97
N SER A 459 10.82 1.93 -9.23
CA SER A 459 10.60 3.35 -9.55
C SER A 459 11.43 3.85 -10.73
N SER A 460 12.41 3.09 -11.22
CA SER A 460 13.07 3.36 -12.51
C SER A 460 12.21 2.99 -13.74
N ARG A 461 11.08 2.30 -13.55
CA ARG A 461 10.20 1.86 -14.63
C ARG A 461 9.27 2.99 -15.05
N ARG A 462 9.60 3.63 -16.18
CA ARG A 462 8.78 4.69 -16.79
C ARG A 462 7.39 4.24 -17.22
N PHE A 463 7.19 2.95 -17.48
CA PHE A 463 5.92 2.34 -17.85
C PHE A 463 5.69 1.03 -17.08
N ARG A 464 4.42 0.69 -16.81
CA ARG A 464 4.02 -0.57 -16.17
C ARG A 464 4.33 -1.79 -17.04
N GLU A 465 4.40 -1.59 -18.36
CA GLU A 465 4.64 -2.60 -19.37
C GLU A 465 6.14 -2.90 -19.60
N MET A 466 7.05 -2.28 -18.83
CA MET A 466 8.48 -2.59 -18.89
C MET A 466 8.79 -3.97 -18.26
N THR A 467 9.93 -4.56 -18.59
CA THR A 467 10.41 -5.84 -18.03
C THR A 467 11.62 -5.68 -17.10
N VAL A 468 11.94 -4.44 -16.70
CA VAL A 468 13.04 -4.14 -15.76
C VAL A 468 12.68 -4.64 -14.36
N GLY A 469 13.61 -5.38 -13.74
CA GLY A 469 13.42 -5.94 -12.40
C GLY A 469 12.37 -7.06 -12.33
N HIS A 470 11.61 -7.08 -11.24
CA HIS A 470 10.57 -8.08 -10.97
C HIS A 470 9.14 -7.52 -11.14
N GLY A 471 8.98 -6.53 -12.02
CA GLY A 471 7.75 -5.74 -12.15
C GLY A 471 7.72 -4.56 -11.18
N ASP A 472 6.60 -3.83 -11.21
CA ASP A 472 6.35 -2.70 -10.30
C ASP A 472 6.11 -3.17 -8.86
N VAL A 473 6.08 -2.24 -7.91
CA VAL A 473 5.68 -2.44 -6.52
C VAL A 473 4.54 -1.48 -6.23
N GLN A 474 3.36 -2.01 -5.91
CA GLN A 474 2.20 -1.18 -5.52
C GLN A 474 2.48 -0.64 -4.10
N MET A 475 2.90 0.63 -4.01
CA MET A 475 3.37 1.22 -2.75
C MET A 475 2.26 1.39 -1.71
N GLN A 476 1.08 1.86 -2.12
CA GLN A 476 -0.05 2.11 -1.21
C GLN A 476 -0.46 0.83 -0.48
N TRP A 477 -0.45 -0.30 -1.20
CA TRP A 477 -0.78 -1.62 -0.67
C TRP A 477 0.35 -2.19 0.16
N LEU A 478 1.60 -1.99 -0.27
CA LEU A 478 2.78 -2.33 0.52
C LEU A 478 2.72 -1.65 1.90
N LEU A 479 2.44 -0.36 1.97
CA LEU A 479 2.35 0.40 3.22
C LEU A 479 1.18 -0.06 4.11
N SER A 480 0.00 -0.27 3.51
CA SER A 480 -1.18 -0.76 4.23
C SER A 480 -0.91 -2.13 4.88
N SER A 481 -0.30 -3.06 4.13
CA SER A 481 0.02 -4.40 4.62
C SER A 481 1.24 -4.41 5.55
N LEU A 482 2.24 -3.56 5.31
CA LEU A 482 3.41 -3.40 6.17
C LEU A 482 3.00 -2.92 7.57
N ARG A 483 2.05 -1.98 7.69
CA ARG A 483 1.51 -1.54 8.99
C ARG A 483 0.97 -2.70 9.82
N VAL A 484 0.17 -3.58 9.20
CA VAL A 484 -0.42 -4.76 9.84
C VAL A 484 0.65 -5.76 10.32
N GLU A 485 1.69 -5.98 9.52
CA GLU A 485 2.79 -6.89 9.88
C GLU A 485 3.75 -6.28 10.92
N ARG A 486 4.05 -4.98 10.84
CA ARG A 486 4.89 -4.27 11.84
C ARG A 486 4.20 -4.16 13.19
N TRP A 487 2.87 -3.98 13.22
CA TRP A 487 2.10 -4.07 14.46
C TRP A 487 2.23 -5.44 15.13
N ARG A 488 2.08 -6.52 14.35
CA ARG A 488 2.26 -7.90 14.83
C ARG A 488 3.68 -8.17 15.35
N GLU A 489 4.68 -7.72 14.59
CA GLU A 489 6.10 -7.82 14.95
C GLU A 489 6.39 -7.06 16.27
N ALA A 490 5.87 -5.84 16.40
CA ALA A 490 6.01 -5.01 17.59
C ALA A 490 5.28 -5.58 18.83
N LEU A 491 4.08 -6.15 18.70
CA LEU A 491 3.39 -6.83 19.80
C LEU A 491 4.21 -8.02 20.33
N LEU A 492 4.68 -8.90 19.44
CA LEU A 492 5.47 -10.07 19.83
C LEU A 492 6.82 -9.65 20.42
N TRP A 493 7.47 -8.61 19.89
CA TRP A 493 8.74 -8.12 20.43
C TRP A 493 8.56 -7.48 21.81
N THR A 494 7.49 -6.71 21.99
CA THR A 494 7.12 -6.09 23.27
C THR A 494 6.95 -7.13 24.36
N TYR A 495 6.23 -8.22 24.10
CA TYR A 495 6.12 -9.31 25.08
C TYR A 495 7.42 -10.12 25.23
N VAL A 496 7.95 -10.68 24.14
CA VAL A 496 9.01 -11.69 24.20
C VAL A 496 10.36 -11.11 24.59
N VAL A 497 10.71 -9.92 24.09
CA VAL A 497 12.02 -9.28 24.30
C VAL A 497 11.94 -8.18 25.35
N ALA A 498 10.96 -7.27 25.26
CA ALA A 498 10.93 -6.11 26.14
C ALA A 498 10.29 -6.36 27.52
N ASN A 499 9.34 -7.29 27.64
CA ASN A 499 8.69 -7.63 28.92
C ASN A 499 9.36 -8.84 29.58
N MET A 500 9.32 -9.99 28.91
CA MET A 500 9.95 -11.22 29.43
C MET A 500 11.48 -11.14 29.39
N GLY A 501 12.03 -10.66 28.28
CA GLY A 501 13.47 -10.65 28.04
C GLY A 501 14.26 -9.60 28.82
N THR A 502 13.69 -8.46 29.22
CA THR A 502 14.43 -7.42 29.96
C THR A 502 14.86 -7.83 31.35
N ARG A 503 14.19 -8.81 31.97
CA ARG A 503 14.52 -9.29 33.32
C ARG A 503 15.87 -10.03 33.38
N GLN A 504 16.27 -10.74 32.31
CA GLN A 504 17.44 -11.63 32.31
C GLN A 504 18.22 -11.69 30.97
N GLY A 505 17.73 -11.11 29.88
CA GLY A 505 18.25 -11.24 28.52
C GLY A 505 17.81 -12.52 27.78
N TYR A 506 17.45 -13.56 28.53
CA TYR A 506 17.06 -14.88 28.03
C TYR A 506 15.76 -15.37 28.67
N TRP A 507 15.15 -16.38 28.08
CA TRP A 507 14.05 -17.16 28.64
C TRP A 507 14.61 -18.37 29.38
N GLY A 508 14.34 -18.46 30.69
CA GLY A 508 14.69 -19.58 31.58
C GLY A 508 13.50 -20.01 32.44
N ASP A 509 13.74 -20.52 33.65
CA ASP A 509 12.68 -21.08 34.52
C ASP A 509 11.53 -20.09 34.79
N HIS A 510 11.86 -18.85 35.15
CA HIS A 510 10.88 -17.77 35.31
C HIS A 510 9.98 -17.61 34.07
N ALA A 511 10.51 -17.76 32.85
CA ALA A 511 9.71 -17.64 31.64
C ALA A 511 8.81 -18.86 31.41
N ARG A 512 9.20 -20.05 31.89
CA ARG A 512 8.34 -21.24 31.90
C ARG A 512 7.20 -21.05 32.89
N ASP A 513 7.49 -20.52 34.08
CA ASP A 513 6.51 -20.35 35.14
C ASP A 513 5.45 -19.28 34.79
N GLU A 514 5.84 -18.14 34.21
CA GLU A 514 4.86 -17.16 33.71
C GLU A 514 3.97 -17.72 32.56
N ILE A 515 4.50 -18.64 31.74
CA ILE A 515 3.69 -19.37 30.72
C ILE A 515 2.73 -20.35 31.39
N ARG A 516 3.18 -21.08 32.42
CA ARG A 516 2.32 -21.97 33.21
C ARG A 516 1.18 -21.18 33.85
N ASP A 517 1.49 -20.09 34.53
CA ASP A 517 0.53 -19.21 35.20
C ASP A 517 -0.48 -18.61 34.20
N MET A 518 -0.02 -18.14 33.04
CA MET A 518 -0.89 -17.60 31.97
C MET A 518 -1.95 -18.59 31.48
N PHE A 519 -1.62 -19.88 31.46
CA PHE A 519 -2.53 -20.95 31.01
C PHE A 519 -3.13 -21.77 32.16
N GLY A 520 -2.87 -21.39 33.42
CA GLY A 520 -3.36 -22.10 34.61
C GLY A 520 -2.78 -23.51 34.80
N LEU A 521 -1.60 -23.79 34.25
CA LEU A 521 -0.90 -25.06 34.39
C LEU A 521 -0.20 -25.14 35.76
N THR A 522 -0.26 -26.29 36.39
CA THR A 522 0.41 -26.59 37.66
C THR A 522 1.64 -27.49 37.44
N SER A 523 2.43 -27.71 38.50
CA SER A 523 3.56 -28.65 38.48
C SER A 523 3.15 -30.13 38.37
N THR A 524 1.87 -30.44 38.22
CA THR A 524 1.37 -31.80 37.91
C THR A 524 0.90 -31.95 36.46
N ASP A 525 0.84 -30.87 35.68
CA ASP A 525 0.34 -30.83 34.30
C ASP A 525 1.47 -30.94 33.26
N ASP A 526 2.58 -31.60 33.62
CA ASP A 526 3.76 -31.80 32.76
C ASP A 526 3.46 -32.70 31.52
N ASP A 527 2.28 -33.33 31.44
CA ASP A 527 1.79 -34.08 30.27
C ASP A 527 0.96 -33.24 29.27
N VAL A 528 0.68 -31.97 29.58
CA VAL A 528 -0.06 -31.07 28.69
C VAL A 528 0.84 -30.60 27.54
N ILE A 529 0.63 -31.17 26.35
CA ILE A 529 1.34 -30.79 25.11
C ILE A 529 0.60 -29.67 24.35
N GLN A 530 -0.73 -29.61 24.43
CA GLN A 530 -1.55 -28.73 23.59
C GLN A 530 -2.63 -27.99 24.38
N ILE A 531 -2.81 -26.71 24.09
CA ILE A 531 -3.77 -25.81 24.74
C ILE A 531 -4.71 -25.20 23.69
N GLU A 532 -6.03 -25.36 23.84
CA GLU A 532 -7.00 -24.62 23.04
C GLU A 532 -7.17 -23.22 23.64
N VAL A 533 -6.60 -22.21 22.97
CA VAL A 533 -6.70 -20.80 23.37
C VAL A 533 -7.96 -20.22 22.75
N HIS A 534 -8.77 -19.54 23.56
CA HIS A 534 -9.98 -18.85 23.12
C HIS A 534 -9.78 -17.34 23.12
N LYS A 535 -10.35 -16.66 22.12
CA LYS A 535 -10.37 -15.20 22.05
C LYS A 535 -11.36 -14.65 23.08
N GLY A 536 -10.87 -13.81 24.00
CA GLY A 536 -11.69 -13.04 24.93
C GLY A 536 -12.63 -12.04 24.24
N GLU A 537 -13.68 -11.64 24.97
CA GLU A 537 -14.54 -10.53 24.58
C GLU A 537 -13.75 -9.21 24.54
N ARG A 538 -14.08 -8.30 23.62
CA ARG A 538 -13.41 -6.99 23.47
C ARG A 538 -14.41 -5.87 23.24
N TRP A 539 -14.24 -4.75 23.94
CA TRP A 539 -15.14 -3.59 23.89
C TRP A 539 -14.52 -2.35 23.24
N THR A 540 -13.31 -2.48 22.69
CA THR A 540 -12.51 -1.39 22.09
C THR A 540 -13.29 -0.51 21.11
N LEU A 541 -14.17 -1.11 20.31
CA LEU A 541 -14.99 -0.46 19.28
C LEU A 541 -16.49 -0.40 19.63
N GLU A 542 -16.86 -0.59 20.90
CA GLU A 542 -18.26 -0.44 21.33
C GLU A 542 -18.79 0.97 20.95
N PRO A 543 -19.88 1.12 20.19
CA PRO A 543 -20.24 2.41 19.57
C PRO A 543 -20.44 3.56 20.56
N GLY A 544 -21.05 3.30 21.73
CA GLY A 544 -21.24 4.31 22.78
C GLY A 544 -19.96 4.68 23.52
N ARG A 545 -18.95 3.80 23.52
CA ARG A 545 -17.63 4.03 24.08
C ARG A 545 -16.76 4.84 23.11
N LEU A 546 -16.67 4.37 21.86
CA LEU A 546 -15.91 5.01 20.77
C LEU A 546 -16.25 6.50 20.65
N ARG A 547 -17.55 6.83 20.62
CA ARG A 547 -18.04 8.22 20.53
C ARG A 547 -17.58 9.06 21.73
N ARG A 548 -17.77 8.57 22.96
CA ARG A 548 -17.37 9.29 24.19
C ARG A 548 -15.89 9.62 24.22
N ILE A 549 -15.03 8.73 23.71
CA ILE A 549 -13.58 8.93 23.69
C ILE A 549 -13.19 10.07 22.74
N PHE A 550 -13.77 10.13 21.53
CA PHE A 550 -13.56 11.26 20.62
C PHE A 550 -14.10 12.57 21.20
N GLU A 551 -15.31 12.56 21.77
CA GLU A 551 -15.91 13.73 22.42
C GLU A 551 -15.07 14.24 23.60
N GLN A 552 -14.52 13.35 24.44
CA GLN A 552 -13.62 13.70 25.54
C GLN A 552 -12.30 14.29 25.06
N ALA A 553 -11.75 13.77 23.96
CA ALA A 553 -10.56 14.31 23.31
C ALA A 553 -10.82 15.66 22.60
N GLY A 554 -12.08 16.06 22.43
CA GLY A 554 -12.46 17.25 21.66
C GLY A 554 -12.26 17.08 20.15
N TRP A 555 -12.34 15.84 19.66
CA TRP A 555 -12.20 15.47 18.25
C TRP A 555 -13.55 15.00 17.70
N GLU A 556 -13.73 15.05 16.37
CA GLU A 556 -14.99 14.61 15.78
C GLU A 556 -15.02 13.06 15.68
N PRO A 557 -16.11 12.39 16.12
CA PRO A 557 -16.29 10.96 15.87
C PRO A 557 -16.54 10.70 14.36
N PRO A 558 -16.26 9.48 13.87
CA PRO A 558 -16.38 9.16 12.44
C PRO A 558 -17.81 9.36 11.93
N LYS A 559 -17.94 9.95 10.74
CA LYS A 559 -19.23 10.35 10.13
C LYS A 559 -19.66 9.42 8.99
N ALA A 560 -18.71 8.76 8.34
CA ALA A 560 -18.92 8.04 7.07
C ALA A 560 -18.23 6.66 7.00
N THR A 561 -17.72 6.17 8.14
CA THR A 561 -16.95 4.92 8.25
C THR A 561 -17.33 4.16 9.51
N GLU A 562 -17.67 2.89 9.34
CA GLU A 562 -17.83 1.92 10.41
C GLU A 562 -16.49 1.23 10.68
N PHE A 563 -16.12 1.03 11.95
CA PHE A 563 -14.89 0.33 12.31
C PHE A 563 -15.18 -1.14 12.61
N LEU A 564 -14.50 -2.04 11.90
CA LEU A 564 -14.72 -3.49 11.95
C LEU A 564 -13.70 -4.21 12.86
N PHE A 565 -12.51 -3.65 13.04
CA PHE A 565 -11.44 -4.21 13.87
C PHE A 565 -10.46 -3.10 14.28
N SER A 566 -9.92 -3.17 15.50
CA SER A 566 -8.83 -2.30 15.95
C SER A 566 -7.58 -3.13 16.25
N SER A 567 -6.41 -2.60 15.92
CA SER A 567 -5.12 -3.19 16.29
C SER A 567 -4.99 -3.38 17.81
N MET A 568 -5.68 -2.56 18.61
CA MET A 568 -5.79 -2.73 20.07
C MET A 568 -6.49 -4.03 20.50
N ASP A 569 -7.09 -4.79 19.58
CA ASP A 569 -7.64 -6.14 19.82
C ASP A 569 -6.72 -7.26 19.27
N GLY A 570 -5.44 -6.95 19.03
CA GLY A 570 -4.39 -7.89 18.64
C GLY A 570 -4.00 -7.82 17.16
N HIS A 571 -3.80 -8.97 16.53
CA HIS A 571 -3.52 -9.07 15.10
C HIS A 571 -4.82 -9.29 14.32
N MET A 572 -4.95 -8.67 13.13
CA MET A 572 -6.15 -8.82 12.31
C MET A 572 -6.37 -10.29 11.93
N PRO A 573 -7.56 -10.87 12.17
CA PRO A 573 -7.82 -12.27 11.89
C PRO A 573 -7.85 -12.55 10.38
N PRO A 574 -7.55 -13.78 9.94
CA PRO A 574 -7.56 -14.14 8.54
C PRO A 574 -8.97 -14.07 7.95
N LEU A 575 -9.07 -13.65 6.67
CA LEU A 575 -10.35 -13.71 5.95
C LEU A 575 -10.80 -15.17 5.80
N LEU A 576 -12.04 -15.43 6.19
CA LEU A 576 -12.64 -16.76 6.14
C LEU A 576 -13.24 -17.05 4.77
N ARG A 577 -13.29 -18.33 4.40
CA ARG A 577 -14.00 -18.77 3.20
C ARG A 577 -15.50 -18.54 3.37
N PRO A 578 -16.24 -18.18 2.30
CA PRO A 578 -17.70 -18.14 2.34
C PRO A 578 -18.28 -19.46 2.87
N GLY A 579 -19.20 -19.36 3.83
CA GLY A 579 -19.80 -20.51 4.51
C GLY A 579 -19.03 -21.05 5.73
N THR A 580 -17.80 -20.59 6.00
CA THR A 580 -17.10 -20.90 7.25
C THR A 580 -17.65 -20.07 8.41
N SER A 581 -17.87 -20.70 9.57
CA SER A 581 -18.31 -19.99 10.79
C SER A 581 -17.27 -18.95 11.26
N PRO A 582 -17.67 -17.71 11.59
CA PRO A 582 -16.79 -16.72 12.22
C PRO A 582 -16.08 -17.22 13.48
N SER A 583 -16.68 -18.17 14.21
CA SER A 583 -16.09 -18.76 15.41
C SER A 583 -14.76 -19.48 15.20
N VAL A 584 -14.39 -19.79 13.95
CA VAL A 584 -13.06 -20.35 13.61
C VAL A 584 -11.93 -19.37 13.95
N ASN A 585 -12.17 -18.06 13.83
CA ASN A 585 -11.19 -17.02 14.19
C ASN A 585 -11.17 -16.70 15.70
N ASN A 586 -12.05 -17.32 16.49
CA ASN A 586 -12.15 -17.08 17.94
C ASN A 586 -11.39 -18.13 18.77
N LYS A 587 -10.64 -19.03 18.14
CA LYS A 587 -9.77 -19.97 18.84
C LYS A 587 -8.57 -20.43 18.03
N CYS A 588 -7.54 -20.92 18.71
CA CYS A 588 -6.36 -21.54 18.13
C CYS A 588 -5.82 -22.65 19.04
N LEU A 589 -4.91 -23.47 18.53
CA LEU A 589 -4.28 -24.56 19.27
C LEU A 589 -2.79 -24.25 19.43
N LEU A 590 -2.35 -24.04 20.66
CA LEU A 590 -0.95 -23.81 21.01
C LEU A 590 -0.32 -25.14 21.43
N ASP A 591 0.61 -25.65 20.62
CA ASP A 591 1.36 -26.87 20.88
C ASP A 591 2.69 -26.49 21.53
N LEU A 592 2.88 -26.75 22.82
CA LEU A 592 3.97 -26.17 23.62
C LEU A 592 5.35 -26.65 23.13
N ASP A 593 5.48 -27.94 22.83
CA ASP A 593 6.71 -28.52 22.29
C ASP A 593 7.06 -27.96 20.90
N ARG A 594 6.08 -27.80 20.01
CA ARG A 594 6.30 -27.19 18.70
C ARG A 594 6.58 -25.70 18.81
N CYS A 595 5.79 -24.96 19.59
CA CYS A 595 5.86 -23.51 19.68
C CYS A 595 7.12 -23.04 20.40
N PHE A 596 7.48 -23.67 21.52
CA PHE A 596 8.61 -23.24 22.36
C PHE A 596 9.86 -24.14 22.23
N GLY A 597 9.75 -25.34 21.65
CA GLY A 597 10.90 -26.18 21.33
C GLY A 597 11.57 -26.77 22.57
N SER A 598 12.90 -26.77 22.58
CA SER A 598 13.68 -27.35 23.67
C SER A 598 13.68 -26.53 24.97
N PHE A 599 13.29 -25.26 24.90
CA PHE A 599 13.03 -24.44 26.09
C PHE A 599 11.89 -25.01 26.95
N TRP A 600 10.90 -25.66 26.31
CA TRP A 600 9.82 -26.36 26.99
C TRP A 600 10.19 -27.83 27.21
N SER A 601 10.22 -28.62 26.14
CA SER A 601 10.44 -30.09 26.16
C SER A 601 11.71 -30.60 26.84
N ARG A 602 12.73 -29.74 27.04
CA ARG A 602 14.00 -30.11 27.70
C ARG A 602 14.45 -29.11 28.78
N ALA A 603 13.60 -28.16 29.14
CA ALA A 603 13.90 -27.07 30.07
C ALA A 603 15.22 -26.29 29.77
N GLU A 604 15.64 -26.24 28.51
CA GLU A 604 16.83 -25.47 28.11
C GLU A 604 16.58 -23.96 28.21
N ASN A 605 17.62 -23.15 28.34
CA ASN A 605 17.49 -21.70 28.23
C ASN A 605 17.68 -21.27 26.76
N THR A 606 17.01 -20.19 26.34
CA THR A 606 17.09 -19.67 24.97
C THR A 606 17.10 -18.14 25.00
N THR A 607 17.77 -17.48 24.05
CA THR A 607 17.81 -16.01 24.05
C THR A 607 16.43 -15.46 23.70
N SER A 608 16.12 -14.26 24.20
CA SER A 608 14.84 -13.62 23.90
C SER A 608 14.68 -13.31 22.41
N ALA A 609 15.79 -13.05 21.71
CA ALA A 609 15.82 -12.84 20.26
C ALA A 609 15.55 -14.15 19.48
N ASP A 610 16.08 -15.29 19.91
CA ASP A 610 15.81 -16.60 19.31
C ASP A 610 14.33 -16.98 19.48
N MET A 611 13.79 -16.84 20.68
CA MET A 611 12.38 -17.12 20.95
C MET A 611 11.45 -16.17 20.18
N PHE A 612 11.79 -14.88 20.10
CA PHE A 612 11.05 -13.92 19.30
C PHE A 612 11.06 -14.32 17.82
N THR A 613 12.22 -14.70 17.28
CA THR A 613 12.38 -15.17 15.90
C THR A 613 11.56 -16.43 15.64
N ARG A 614 11.55 -17.36 16.61
CA ARG A 614 10.76 -18.59 16.57
C ARG A 614 9.26 -18.32 16.46
N LEU A 615 8.69 -17.54 17.38
CA LEU A 615 7.25 -17.26 17.43
C LEU A 615 6.79 -16.30 16.32
N THR A 616 7.66 -15.38 15.89
CA THR A 616 7.30 -14.35 14.90
C THR A 616 7.41 -14.85 13.46
N PHE A 617 8.45 -15.61 13.12
CA PHE A 617 8.76 -15.97 11.72
C PHE A 617 8.75 -17.48 11.44
N GLN A 618 9.26 -18.31 12.35
CA GLN A 618 9.37 -19.77 12.11
C GLN A 618 8.05 -20.51 12.34
N TYR A 619 7.33 -20.16 13.41
CA TYR A 619 6.04 -20.72 13.82
C TYR A 619 5.02 -19.59 14.02
N PRO A 620 4.63 -18.88 12.94
CA PRO A 620 3.80 -17.68 13.05
C PRO A 620 2.39 -17.99 13.57
N ASP A 621 1.90 -19.21 13.40
CA ASP A 621 0.68 -19.72 14.00
C ASP A 621 0.76 -19.79 15.54
N CYS A 622 1.92 -20.14 16.10
CA CYS A 622 2.18 -20.04 17.53
C CYS A 622 2.20 -18.57 17.99
N GLY A 623 2.86 -17.68 17.25
CA GLY A 623 2.87 -16.25 17.57
C GLY A 623 1.47 -15.62 17.51
N ASP A 624 0.67 -15.96 16.50
CA ASP A 624 -0.71 -15.48 16.37
C ASP A 624 -1.59 -15.99 17.53
N CYS A 625 -1.35 -17.22 17.99
CA CYS A 625 -2.04 -17.80 19.14
C CYS A 625 -1.59 -17.19 20.47
N MET A 626 -0.31 -16.87 20.64
CA MET A 626 0.20 -16.11 21.79
C MET A 626 -0.37 -14.69 21.83
N ILE A 627 -0.53 -14.00 20.69
CA ILE A 627 -1.22 -12.71 20.63
C ILE A 627 -2.67 -12.85 21.11
N MET A 628 -3.39 -13.92 20.70
CA MET A 628 -4.75 -14.18 21.18
C MET A 628 -4.81 -14.41 22.70
N ALA A 629 -3.87 -15.19 23.25
CA ALA A 629 -3.77 -15.44 24.69
C ALA A 629 -3.50 -14.13 25.46
N LEU A 630 -2.52 -13.34 25.03
CA LEU A 630 -2.12 -12.08 25.67
C LEU A 630 -3.19 -10.98 25.59
N VAL A 631 -3.93 -10.87 24.48
CA VAL A 631 -5.09 -9.97 24.38
C VAL A 631 -6.19 -10.41 25.34
N THR A 632 -6.44 -11.72 25.47
CA THR A 632 -7.43 -12.27 26.40
C THR A 632 -7.01 -12.04 27.86
N ALA A 633 -5.73 -12.25 28.19
CA ALA A 633 -5.16 -11.98 29.51
C ALA A 633 -5.15 -10.48 29.88
N SER A 634 -5.13 -9.59 28.88
CA SER A 634 -5.26 -8.14 29.09
C SER A 634 -6.69 -7.70 29.46
N GLY A 635 -7.69 -8.57 29.27
CA GLY A 635 -9.10 -8.29 29.57
C GLY A 635 -9.89 -7.76 28.35
N PRO A 636 -11.01 -7.06 28.56
CA PRO A 636 -11.89 -6.58 27.47
C PRO A 636 -11.37 -5.33 26.74
N LEU A 637 -10.36 -4.67 27.29
CA LEU A 637 -9.76 -3.43 26.81
C LEU A 637 -8.23 -3.48 27.04
N GLY A 638 -7.48 -2.60 26.37
CA GLY A 638 -6.03 -2.47 26.58
C GLY A 638 -5.20 -3.69 26.18
N LEU A 639 -3.90 -3.62 26.48
CA LEU A 639 -2.84 -4.58 26.11
C LEU A 639 -1.87 -4.81 27.29
N SER A 640 -2.35 -4.63 28.53
CA SER A 640 -1.56 -4.69 29.77
C SER A 640 -0.61 -5.90 29.88
N ALA A 641 -1.03 -7.09 29.42
CA ALA A 641 -0.22 -8.32 29.49
C ALA A 641 1.00 -8.33 28.54
N PHE A 642 0.99 -7.52 27.47
CA PHE A 642 2.15 -7.39 26.59
C PHE A 642 3.26 -6.54 27.23
N LEU A 643 2.89 -5.51 27.98
CA LEU A 643 3.75 -4.39 28.34
C LEU A 643 4.73 -4.73 29.49
N PRO A 644 5.98 -4.26 29.46
CA PRO A 644 6.94 -4.44 30.56
C PRO A 644 6.41 -3.86 31.89
N PRO A 645 6.82 -4.40 33.06
CA PRO A 645 6.43 -3.85 34.36
C PRO A 645 6.81 -2.36 34.52
N LYS A 646 6.05 -1.61 35.32
CA LYS A 646 6.34 -0.20 35.62
C LYS A 646 7.70 -0.08 36.32
N GLY A 647 8.52 0.89 35.88
CA GLY A 647 9.89 1.07 36.40
C GLY A 647 10.92 0.11 35.78
N THR A 648 10.60 -0.59 34.70
CA THR A 648 11.60 -1.38 33.93
C THR A 648 12.50 -0.42 33.16
N ILE A 649 13.60 0.00 33.79
CA ILE A 649 14.64 0.83 33.20
C ILE A 649 15.77 -0.05 32.65
N VAL A 650 16.20 0.21 31.43
CA VAL A 650 17.38 -0.42 30.81
C VAL A 650 18.36 0.68 30.39
N THR A 651 19.63 0.52 30.76
CA THR A 651 20.70 1.39 30.26
C THR A 651 21.02 1.00 28.81
N SER A 652 20.88 1.95 27.90
CA SER A 652 21.29 1.81 26.50
C SER A 652 22.79 1.45 26.41
N PRO A 653 23.19 0.50 25.55
CA PRO A 653 24.58 0.09 25.42
C PRO A 653 25.49 1.22 24.91
N PRO A 654 26.82 1.11 25.11
CA PRO A 654 27.78 1.95 24.39
C PRO A 654 27.64 1.71 22.87
N PRO A 655 27.98 2.69 22.02
CA PRO A 655 27.75 2.58 20.59
C PRO A 655 28.81 1.69 19.94
N ASP A 656 28.38 0.75 19.10
CA ASP A 656 29.28 -0.09 18.28
C ASP A 656 29.95 0.67 17.12
N GLY A 657 29.62 1.96 16.94
CA GLY A 657 30.08 2.80 15.82
C GLY A 657 29.92 4.30 16.07
N PRO A 658 30.11 5.15 15.05
CA PRO A 658 29.90 6.60 15.17
C PRO A 658 28.42 6.91 15.40
N LEU A 659 28.14 7.89 16.27
CA LEU A 659 26.77 8.27 16.60
C LEU A 659 26.03 8.86 15.39
N PRO A 660 24.77 8.46 15.13
CA PRO A 660 23.99 9.06 14.06
C PRO A 660 23.72 10.53 14.38
N ARG A 661 23.80 11.39 13.36
CA ARG A 661 23.53 12.84 13.48
C ARG A 661 22.09 13.13 13.96
N TYR A 662 21.19 12.18 13.80
CA TYR A 662 19.79 12.23 14.22
C TYR A 662 19.40 10.89 14.85
N LEU A 663 18.84 10.93 16.06
CA LEU A 663 18.30 9.73 16.70
C LEU A 663 16.97 9.34 16.05
N PRO A 664 16.82 8.12 15.50
CA PRO A 664 15.53 7.67 14.98
C PRO A 664 14.56 7.37 16.13
N PRO A 665 13.23 7.48 15.89
CA PRO A 665 12.23 7.05 16.86
C PRO A 665 12.29 5.53 17.10
N PRO A 666 11.70 5.00 18.19
CA PRO A 666 11.62 3.55 18.44
C PRO A 666 11.15 2.75 17.22
N HIS A 667 11.99 1.85 16.71
CA HIS A 667 11.67 0.94 15.60
C HIS A 667 12.42 -0.38 15.75
N LEU A 668 11.87 -1.45 15.17
CA LEU A 668 12.57 -2.73 15.01
C LEU A 668 13.42 -2.69 13.73
N PRO A 669 14.38 -3.62 13.52
CA PRO A 669 15.31 -3.61 12.39
C PRO A 669 14.63 -3.41 11.04
N LEU A 670 15.30 -2.68 10.15
CA LEU A 670 14.78 -2.23 8.84
C LEU A 670 15.27 -3.09 7.68
N THR A 671 15.57 -4.37 7.91
CA THR A 671 16.14 -5.26 6.88
C THR A 671 15.05 -5.82 5.94
N PRO A 672 15.35 -6.13 4.65
CA PRO A 672 14.38 -6.71 3.71
C PRO A 672 13.99 -8.15 4.06
N THR A 673 14.79 -8.85 4.86
CA THR A 673 14.49 -10.20 5.39
C THR A 673 14.67 -10.24 6.91
N TRP A 674 14.06 -11.25 7.56
CA TRP A 674 14.22 -11.45 9.01
C TRP A 674 15.50 -12.20 9.39
N HIS A 675 16.12 -12.95 8.46
CA HIS A 675 17.29 -13.78 8.74
C HIS A 675 18.57 -12.97 9.03
N GLU A 676 18.61 -11.71 8.58
CA GLU A 676 19.73 -10.78 8.75
C GLU A 676 19.45 -9.72 9.83
N ALA A 677 18.31 -9.79 10.50
CA ALA A 677 17.91 -8.87 11.55
C ALA A 677 18.37 -9.36 12.93
N ASP A 678 19.02 -8.48 13.71
CA ASP A 678 19.18 -8.70 15.15
C ASP A 678 18.02 -8.04 15.91
N PHE A 679 17.20 -8.87 16.56
CA PHE A 679 16.07 -8.44 17.38
C PHE A 679 16.40 -8.37 18.88
N SER A 680 17.68 -8.51 19.25
CA SER A 680 18.14 -8.34 20.62
C SER A 680 17.83 -6.94 21.13
N LEU A 681 17.53 -6.85 22.42
CA LEU A 681 17.32 -5.56 23.10
C LEU A 681 18.53 -4.63 22.92
N HIS A 682 19.73 -5.19 22.92
CA HIS A 682 20.98 -4.49 22.71
C HIS A 682 21.04 -3.79 21.34
N SER A 683 20.83 -4.53 20.24
CA SER A 683 20.87 -3.96 18.87
C SER A 683 19.75 -2.96 18.61
N VAL A 684 18.56 -3.20 19.15
CA VAL A 684 17.43 -2.26 19.01
C VAL A 684 17.72 -0.95 19.75
N LEU A 685 18.21 -1.00 20.99
CA LEU A 685 18.51 0.21 21.77
C LEU A 685 19.75 0.96 21.27
N SER A 686 20.82 0.27 20.83
CA SER A 686 22.01 0.93 20.26
C SER A 686 21.70 1.78 19.01
N THR A 687 20.61 1.44 18.31
CA THR A 687 20.13 2.16 17.12
C THR A 687 19.13 3.27 17.44
N THR A 688 18.36 3.17 18.54
CA THR A 688 17.14 3.97 18.78
C THR A 688 17.08 4.71 20.12
N SER A 689 18.14 4.65 20.92
CA SER A 689 18.37 5.47 22.12
C SER A 689 19.79 6.05 22.13
N LEU A 690 20.04 7.10 22.91
CA LEU A 690 21.39 7.63 23.11
C LEU A 690 22.24 6.63 23.92
N PRO A 691 23.58 6.59 23.77
CA PRO A 691 24.43 5.77 24.61
C PRO A 691 24.25 6.09 26.09
N GLU A 692 24.27 5.06 26.94
CA GLU A 692 24.14 5.18 28.39
C GLU A 692 22.81 5.81 28.87
N GLU A 693 21.86 6.07 27.96
CA GLU A 693 20.52 6.56 28.29
C GLU A 693 19.76 5.55 29.15
N GLN A 694 19.09 6.04 30.19
CA GLN A 694 18.16 5.23 30.99
C GLN A 694 16.80 5.19 30.29
N VAL A 695 16.56 4.13 29.53
CA VAL A 695 15.35 3.94 28.74
C VAL A 695 14.27 3.28 29.59
N ASP A 696 13.13 3.96 29.77
CA ASP A 696 11.91 3.32 30.28
C ASP A 696 11.34 2.40 29.18
N MET A 697 11.46 1.09 29.39
CA MET A 697 11.05 0.09 28.41
C MET A 697 9.54 0.04 28.19
N ARG A 698 8.74 0.48 29.17
CA ARG A 698 7.28 0.53 29.06
C ARG A 698 6.86 1.71 28.20
N GLU A 699 7.43 2.90 28.41
CA GLU A 699 7.19 4.06 27.53
C GLU A 699 7.76 3.82 26.12
N TYR A 700 8.95 3.22 26.01
CA TYR A 700 9.56 2.87 24.72
C TYR A 700 8.67 1.93 23.89
N THR A 701 8.15 0.85 24.49
CA THR A 701 7.30 -0.12 23.78
C THR A 701 5.96 0.47 23.36
N MET A 702 5.34 1.33 24.17
CA MET A 702 4.13 2.05 23.77
C MET A 702 4.38 3.05 22.64
N LYS A 703 5.52 3.74 22.61
CA LYS A 703 5.95 4.57 21.46
C LYS A 703 6.18 3.73 20.20
N LEU A 704 6.81 2.56 20.32
CA LEU A 704 6.98 1.62 19.20
C LEU A 704 5.62 1.17 18.63
N LEU A 705 4.70 0.74 19.49
CA LEU A 705 3.35 0.31 19.09
C LEU A 705 2.55 1.46 18.45
N SER A 706 2.65 2.68 18.99
CA SER A 706 1.95 3.87 18.48
C SER A 706 2.18 4.11 16.98
N ARG A 707 3.38 3.81 16.46
CA ARG A 707 3.72 3.96 15.03
C ARG A 707 2.86 3.10 14.10
N TYR A 708 2.43 1.93 14.56
CA TYR A 708 1.80 0.90 13.73
C TYR A 708 0.32 0.67 14.05
N GLN A 709 -0.29 1.44 14.96
CA GLN A 709 -1.74 1.35 15.24
C GLN A 709 -2.58 1.48 13.96
N TYR A 710 -3.67 0.73 13.87
CA TYR A 710 -4.62 0.82 12.74
C TYR A 710 -6.03 0.38 13.11
N LEU A 711 -6.97 0.80 12.26
CA LEU A 711 -8.32 0.28 12.18
C LEU A 711 -8.52 -0.45 10.85
N SER A 712 -9.30 -1.52 10.85
CA SER A 712 -10.02 -1.96 9.66
C SER A 712 -11.37 -1.23 9.64
N GLY A 713 -11.66 -0.50 8.57
CA GLY A 713 -12.89 0.27 8.44
C GLY A 713 -13.66 -0.03 7.14
N GLN A 714 -14.95 0.24 7.15
CA GLN A 714 -15.83 0.13 5.99
C GLN A 714 -16.59 1.42 5.77
N SER A 715 -16.52 1.95 4.56
CA SER A 715 -17.34 3.07 4.08
C SER A 715 -18.19 2.59 2.92
N THR A 716 -19.41 3.12 2.75
CA THR A 716 -20.21 2.83 1.55
C THR A 716 -19.56 3.52 0.35
N HIS A 717 -18.86 2.74 -0.46
CA HIS A 717 -18.12 3.23 -1.62
C HIS A 717 -18.61 2.55 -2.90
N HIS A 718 -18.42 3.23 -4.03
CA HIS A 718 -18.68 2.68 -5.36
C HIS A 718 -17.49 2.98 -6.28
N PHE A 719 -17.20 2.06 -7.20
CA PHE A 719 -16.27 2.27 -8.31
C PHE A 719 -17.00 2.03 -9.63
N HIS A 720 -16.87 2.96 -10.58
CA HIS A 720 -17.49 2.87 -11.91
C HIS A 720 -16.53 3.34 -13.01
N MET A 721 -16.43 2.56 -14.09
CA MET A 721 -15.77 2.95 -15.34
C MET A 721 -16.81 3.48 -16.32
N LEU A 722 -16.67 4.71 -16.81
CA LEU A 722 -17.61 5.37 -17.71
C LEU A 722 -17.30 5.08 -19.18
N ARG A 723 -18.02 4.11 -19.78
CA ARG A 723 -17.77 3.68 -21.18
C ARG A 723 -18.64 4.38 -22.22
N THR A 724 -19.87 4.74 -21.84
CA THR A 724 -20.89 5.30 -22.74
C THR A 724 -21.78 6.32 -22.04
N ALA A 725 -22.43 7.23 -22.79
CA ALA A 725 -23.30 8.26 -22.24
C ALA A 725 -24.51 7.67 -21.47
N ASP A 726 -25.15 6.64 -22.01
CA ASP A 726 -26.26 5.94 -21.35
C ASP A 726 -25.84 5.29 -20.03
N GLN A 727 -24.61 4.79 -19.94
CA GLN A 727 -24.07 4.25 -18.70
C GLN A 727 -23.79 5.38 -17.70
N ALA A 728 -23.16 6.48 -18.12
CA ALA A 728 -22.89 7.63 -17.26
C ALA A 728 -24.17 8.20 -16.64
N ILE A 729 -25.22 8.41 -17.44
CA ILE A 729 -26.54 8.88 -16.97
C ILE A 729 -27.13 7.91 -15.93
N LYS A 730 -27.00 6.60 -16.12
CA LYS A 730 -27.47 5.58 -15.15
C LYS A 730 -26.65 5.59 -13.86
N VAL A 731 -25.33 5.70 -13.95
CA VAL A 731 -24.40 5.76 -12.81
C VAL A 731 -24.68 7.00 -11.96
N PHE A 732 -24.73 8.19 -12.55
CA PHE A 732 -25.00 9.44 -11.82
C PHE A 732 -26.41 9.47 -11.22
N ARG A 733 -27.42 8.92 -11.92
CA ARG A 733 -28.77 8.77 -11.36
C ARG A 733 -28.77 7.83 -10.15
N MET A 734 -28.05 6.70 -10.23
CA MET A 734 -27.90 5.76 -9.12
C MET A 734 -27.24 6.43 -7.91
N ILE A 735 -26.12 7.12 -8.11
CA ILE A 735 -25.39 7.83 -7.05
C ILE A 735 -26.27 8.91 -6.41
N ASN A 736 -26.94 9.74 -7.21
CA ASN A 736 -27.84 10.77 -6.69
C ASN A 736 -29.08 10.20 -5.98
N SER A 737 -29.55 9.01 -6.39
CA SER A 737 -30.66 8.31 -5.71
C SER A 737 -30.25 7.58 -4.43
N ASN A 738 -28.95 7.34 -4.22
CA ASN A 738 -28.44 6.65 -3.05
C ASN A 738 -27.63 7.59 -2.12
N PRO A 739 -28.30 8.28 -1.16
CA PRO A 739 -27.63 9.12 -0.19
C PRO A 739 -26.83 8.34 0.87
N SER A 740 -26.60 7.03 0.72
CA SER A 740 -25.70 6.28 1.60
C SER A 740 -24.23 6.36 1.17
N VAL A 741 -23.95 6.50 -0.15
CA VAL A 741 -22.58 6.53 -0.70
C VAL A 741 -21.78 7.69 -0.14
N SER A 742 -20.61 7.42 0.44
CA SER A 742 -19.68 8.42 0.98
C SER A 742 -18.44 8.62 0.11
N ILE A 743 -17.99 7.59 -0.61
CA ILE A 743 -16.79 7.63 -1.46
C ILE A 743 -17.14 7.10 -2.86
N LEU A 744 -16.63 7.76 -3.90
CA LEU A 744 -16.77 7.34 -5.29
C LEU A 744 -15.39 7.27 -5.96
N GLY A 745 -15.13 6.20 -6.70
CA GLY A 745 -14.11 6.15 -7.74
C GLY A 745 -14.77 6.16 -9.12
N LEU A 746 -14.30 7.00 -10.04
CA LEU A 746 -14.92 7.24 -11.34
C LEU A 746 -13.83 7.34 -12.44
N ASN A 747 -13.67 6.28 -13.24
CA ASN A 747 -12.64 6.21 -14.28
C ASN A 747 -13.20 6.52 -15.68
N ASP A 748 -12.43 7.20 -16.54
CA ASP A 748 -12.85 7.72 -17.86
C ASP A 748 -12.50 6.79 -19.05
N ASP A 749 -12.75 5.48 -18.88
CA ASP A 749 -12.62 4.44 -19.91
C ASP A 749 -13.66 4.57 -21.06
N ILE A 750 -13.81 5.77 -21.62
CA ILE A 750 -14.83 6.11 -22.61
C ILE A 750 -14.53 5.39 -23.93
N GLU A 751 -15.44 4.51 -24.32
CA GLU A 751 -15.41 3.70 -25.53
C GLU A 751 -16.22 4.34 -26.66
N SER A 752 -17.31 5.06 -26.34
CA SER A 752 -18.14 5.75 -27.35
C SER A 752 -18.94 6.93 -26.78
N GLY A 753 -19.29 7.88 -27.64
CA GLY A 753 -20.08 9.06 -27.27
C GLY A 753 -19.30 10.08 -26.43
N TYR A 754 -17.99 10.23 -26.68
CA TYR A 754 -17.04 11.00 -25.88
C TYR A 754 -17.57 12.38 -25.43
N ASP A 755 -17.90 13.27 -26.37
CA ASP A 755 -18.41 14.62 -26.06
C ASP A 755 -19.71 14.60 -25.23
N GLN A 756 -20.51 13.54 -25.31
CA GLN A 756 -21.73 13.39 -24.52
C GLN A 756 -21.43 12.88 -23.11
N VAL A 757 -20.48 11.95 -22.94
CA VAL A 757 -20.02 11.50 -21.62
C VAL A 757 -19.34 12.66 -20.88
N VAL A 758 -18.39 13.34 -21.52
CA VAL A 758 -17.64 14.46 -20.92
C VAL A 758 -18.58 15.59 -20.50
N ARG A 759 -19.58 15.95 -21.33
CA ARG A 759 -20.61 16.92 -20.92
C ARG A 759 -21.45 16.43 -19.75
N THR A 760 -21.99 15.20 -19.84
CA THR A 760 -22.83 14.62 -18.76
C THR A 760 -22.08 14.58 -17.42
N MET A 761 -20.79 14.27 -17.45
CA MET A 761 -19.95 14.22 -16.26
C MET A 761 -19.62 15.60 -15.70
N ASN A 762 -19.27 16.57 -16.56
CA ASN A 762 -19.02 17.95 -16.13
C ASN A 762 -20.30 18.62 -15.59
N ASP A 763 -21.46 18.39 -16.22
CA ASP A 763 -22.76 18.84 -15.73
C ASP A 763 -23.06 18.24 -14.34
N TRP A 764 -22.75 16.95 -14.12
CA TRP A 764 -22.92 16.30 -12.83
C TRP A 764 -21.95 16.85 -11.77
N PHE A 765 -20.68 17.02 -12.12
CA PHE A 765 -19.64 17.58 -11.25
C PHE A 765 -19.98 19.00 -10.78
N GLU A 766 -20.28 19.92 -11.70
CA GLU A 766 -20.65 21.29 -11.35
C GLU A 766 -21.97 21.34 -10.56
N SER A 767 -22.91 20.43 -10.83
CA SER A 767 -24.15 20.32 -10.02
C SER A 767 -23.90 19.88 -8.57
N ARG A 768 -22.77 19.21 -8.29
CA ARG A 768 -22.46 18.63 -6.97
C ARG A 768 -21.44 19.46 -6.19
N TRP A 769 -20.47 20.07 -6.88
CA TRP A 769 -19.42 20.90 -6.28
C TRP A 769 -19.25 22.22 -7.06
N PRO A 770 -20.27 23.11 -7.07
CA PRO A 770 -20.21 24.40 -7.78
C PRO A 770 -19.27 25.43 -7.11
N GLU A 771 -18.91 25.21 -5.85
CA GLU A 771 -18.03 26.11 -5.10
C GLU A 771 -16.57 25.90 -5.50
N LYS A 772 -15.97 26.93 -6.09
CA LYS A 772 -14.55 26.97 -6.46
C LYS A 772 -13.63 26.92 -5.23
N ALA A 773 -12.53 26.18 -5.34
CA ALA A 773 -11.44 26.23 -4.38
C ALA A 773 -10.76 27.63 -4.35
N PRO A 774 -10.13 28.03 -3.23
CA PRO A 774 -9.52 29.36 -3.09
C PRO A 774 -8.47 29.70 -4.16
N TRP A 775 -7.79 28.69 -4.70
CA TRP A 775 -6.75 28.81 -5.72
C TRP A 775 -7.26 28.66 -7.17
N GLU A 776 -8.58 28.59 -7.40
CA GLU A 776 -9.14 28.59 -8.75
C GLU A 776 -9.29 30.01 -9.32
N ARG A 777 -9.27 30.11 -10.66
CA ARG A 777 -9.40 31.36 -11.42
C ARG A 777 -10.81 31.94 -11.39
#